data_AF-A0A9P5TBL4-F1
#
_entry.id   AF-A0A9P5TBL4-F1
#
_cell.length_a   1.000
_cell.length_b   1.000
_cell.length_c   1.000
_cell.angle_alpha   90.00
_cell.angle_beta   90.00
_cell.angle_gamma   90.00
#
_symmetry.space_group_name_H-M   'P 1'
#
loop_
_entity.id
_entity.type
_entity.pdbx_description
1 polymer ?
#
loop_
_entity_poly.entity_id
_entity_poly.type
_entity_poly.pdbx_seq_one_letter_code
_entity_poly.pdbx_strand_id
1 'polypeptide(L)'
;MSSPTTIYQREIPGGPGSALVRNYSIGAIGEMEVDFRSAFPSESPFAVGVSIELAPVGPGIRTLALATQDRVFCLSFPQTPSTAQKEALGKLLEVQYLTGFELPYTIVLLAHALDSDVAGYDLSTLKFALKLGGISTPGDFLHSENVYVSARTINELWDGGSGTVEPNYAVRAWYTAIAAQMSIKDLRLDRRLSTHFVDAHMLQNYAVLASRAIRRDFLKPRIQENDFSAVDEEKDGSITVHNARFKTRIRASKQTHLEVYLKNGDVVDATIKGAIGRRSSARTDQRLKGDVARIRVIGCEELTNSERAQYHFLRSSLMEARHAPSFVTTIWFPGKAQGIERRDEGTHLLRDHGSQSDSILEKLNNSQRNIVGAMLSPAPQDSLVIVHGPPGTGKTTTIAGAAAIWESLGLPCWIIAQSNVGVKNIAEKFFQKGVDFRLVVSQEFYFEWHEELYEGIGAKVIRSDELPDDKREVSMLFRDRGVTVVLCTLSMLSNPKLLECGIFDLLPMKSLVIDEASQIDVFEFMHLFHQFSKELTKVCFFGDPKQLPPYGSDEAGLETIFDVKHLKKKASFLDTQYRLPIRLGEFISENVYDGKLRSKHSVADYSCITFIDVWKGKETKQGNSYLNMEEVHMVVRVAKRYQQHGLDFCIITFYDPQRAAISTALENAGLPPERVYNVDSFQGMYHLY
;
A
#
# COMPACT_ATOMS: atom_id res chain seq x y z
N MET A 1 4.79 -41.96 -3.04
CA MET A 1 3.83 -41.21 -3.87
C MET A 1 2.44 -41.34 -3.26
N SER A 2 1.69 -40.24 -3.09
CA SER A 2 0.26 -40.33 -2.78
C SER A 2 -0.54 -40.70 -4.03
N SER A 3 -1.74 -41.25 -3.85
CA SER A 3 -2.65 -41.55 -4.97
C SER A 3 -2.92 -40.27 -5.78
N PRO A 4 -2.80 -40.30 -7.12
CA PRO A 4 -3.02 -39.12 -7.92
C PRO A 4 -4.48 -38.66 -7.81
N THR A 5 -4.68 -37.35 -7.76
CA THR A 5 -6.02 -36.73 -7.68
C THR A 5 -6.32 -36.07 -9.01
N THR A 6 -7.56 -36.10 -9.50
CA THR A 6 -7.95 -35.41 -10.72
C THR A 6 -8.67 -34.11 -10.38
N ILE A 7 -8.21 -33.00 -10.96
CA ILE A 7 -8.92 -31.73 -10.96
C ILE A 7 -9.68 -31.56 -12.27
N TYR A 8 -10.82 -30.88 -12.23
CA TYR A 8 -11.70 -30.68 -13.38
C TYR A 8 -11.98 -29.20 -13.58
N GLN A 9 -12.21 -28.80 -14.82
CA GLN A 9 -12.57 -27.43 -15.17
C GLN A 9 -13.61 -27.41 -16.28
N ARG A 10 -14.47 -26.39 -16.26
CA ARG A 10 -15.41 -26.04 -17.35
C ARG A 10 -15.33 -24.56 -17.74
N GLU A 11 -14.50 -23.80 -17.04
CA GLU A 11 -14.41 -22.34 -17.09
C GLU A 11 -13.60 -21.83 -18.28
N ILE A 12 -12.74 -22.67 -18.87
CA ILE A 12 -11.91 -22.39 -20.04
C ILE A 12 -12.32 -23.30 -21.20
N PRO A 13 -13.33 -22.89 -22.01
CA PRO A 13 -13.75 -23.65 -23.18
C PRO A 13 -12.60 -23.79 -24.19
N GLY A 14 -12.43 -25.00 -24.73
CA GLY A 14 -11.32 -25.33 -25.66
C GLY A 14 -10.02 -25.74 -24.95
N GLY A 15 -9.92 -25.54 -23.63
CA GLY A 15 -8.88 -26.16 -22.81
C GLY A 15 -9.23 -27.60 -22.40
N PRO A 16 -8.26 -28.37 -21.89
CA PRO A 16 -8.51 -29.70 -21.32
C PRO A 16 -9.51 -29.65 -20.15
N GLY A 17 -10.48 -30.56 -20.12
CA GLY A 17 -11.53 -30.57 -19.08
C GLY A 17 -11.08 -31.14 -17.73
N SER A 18 -9.89 -31.76 -17.66
CA SER A 18 -9.33 -32.33 -16.44
C SER A 18 -7.81 -32.41 -16.50
N ALA A 19 -7.16 -32.38 -15.33
CA ALA A 19 -5.74 -32.67 -15.20
C ALA A 19 -5.45 -33.61 -14.02
N LEU A 20 -4.43 -34.46 -14.18
CA LEU A 20 -3.96 -35.35 -13.15
C LEU A 20 -2.95 -34.63 -12.24
N VAL A 21 -3.26 -34.51 -10.96
CA VAL A 21 -2.38 -33.94 -9.93
C VAL A 21 -1.59 -35.05 -9.25
N ARG A 22 -0.26 -34.93 -9.27
CA ARG A 22 0.68 -35.80 -8.57
C ARG A 22 1.48 -34.99 -7.56
N ASN A 23 1.62 -35.53 -6.34
CA ASN A 23 2.35 -34.88 -5.27
C ASN A 23 3.66 -35.62 -4.98
N TYR A 24 4.73 -34.86 -4.84
CA TYR A 24 6.09 -35.30 -4.57
C TYR A 24 6.62 -34.53 -3.37
N SER A 25 7.50 -35.18 -2.61
CA SER A 25 8.39 -34.50 -1.68
C SER A 25 9.72 -34.23 -2.36
N ILE A 26 10.45 -33.20 -1.90
CA ILE A 26 11.78 -32.87 -2.44
C ILE A 26 12.77 -34.05 -2.43
N GLY A 27 12.58 -35.04 -1.56
CA GLY A 27 13.36 -36.29 -1.59
C GLY A 27 13.15 -37.16 -2.83
N ALA A 28 12.02 -37.01 -3.53
CA ALA A 28 11.63 -37.76 -4.72
C ALA A 28 11.74 -36.93 -6.01
N ILE A 29 12.60 -35.90 -6.04
CA ILE A 29 12.73 -35.01 -7.19
C ILE A 29 13.15 -35.73 -8.47
N GLY A 30 14.01 -36.76 -8.39
CA GLY A 30 14.39 -37.54 -9.57
C GLY A 30 13.22 -38.32 -10.17
N GLU A 31 12.33 -38.86 -9.33
CA GLU A 31 11.10 -39.51 -9.79
C GLU A 31 10.15 -38.50 -10.45
N MET A 32 10.01 -37.31 -9.84
CA MET A 32 9.22 -36.22 -10.41
C MET A 32 9.77 -35.76 -11.75
N GLU A 33 11.09 -35.63 -11.91
CA GLU A 33 11.71 -35.17 -13.15
C GLU A 33 11.40 -36.13 -14.29
N VAL A 34 11.58 -37.44 -14.09
CA VAL A 34 11.26 -38.46 -15.10
C VAL A 34 9.79 -38.39 -15.51
N ASP A 35 8.88 -38.30 -14.54
CA ASP A 35 7.45 -38.23 -14.79
C ASP A 35 7.04 -36.92 -15.49
N PHE A 36 7.60 -35.79 -15.05
CA PHE A 36 7.37 -34.47 -15.62
C PHE A 36 7.81 -34.41 -17.09
N ARG A 37 9.02 -34.90 -17.40
CA ARG A 37 9.52 -34.96 -18.78
C ARG A 37 8.71 -35.92 -19.66
N SER A 38 8.16 -36.99 -19.08
CA SER A 38 7.28 -37.93 -19.80
C SER A 38 5.92 -37.33 -20.18
N ALA A 39 5.52 -36.23 -19.54
CA ALA A 39 4.26 -35.54 -19.80
C ALA A 39 4.34 -34.53 -20.96
N PHE A 40 5.53 -34.33 -21.52
CA PHE A 40 5.71 -33.36 -22.59
C PHE A 40 5.13 -33.91 -23.90
N PRO A 41 4.35 -33.10 -24.64
CA PRO A 41 3.80 -33.52 -25.92
C PRO A 41 4.92 -33.77 -26.94
N SER A 42 4.66 -34.65 -27.90
CA SER A 42 5.58 -34.91 -29.02
C SER A 42 5.74 -33.72 -29.96
N GLU A 43 4.77 -32.82 -29.99
CA GLU A 43 4.78 -31.60 -30.80
C GLU A 43 5.23 -30.38 -29.97
N SER A 44 6.20 -29.64 -30.48
CA SER A 44 6.70 -28.37 -29.94
C SER A 44 6.16 -27.20 -30.78
N PRO A 45 5.89 -26.01 -30.21
CA PRO A 45 6.16 -25.57 -28.83
C PRO A 45 5.08 -25.93 -27.81
N PHE A 46 5.50 -26.14 -26.56
CA PHE A 46 4.60 -26.26 -25.41
C PHE A 46 5.05 -25.34 -24.27
N ALA A 47 4.11 -24.90 -23.46
CA ALA A 47 4.36 -24.11 -22.26
C ALA A 47 4.12 -24.91 -20.98
N VAL A 48 4.85 -24.53 -19.94
CA VAL A 48 4.71 -25.05 -18.58
C VAL A 48 4.24 -23.90 -17.70
N GLY A 49 3.10 -24.09 -17.03
CA GLY A 49 2.61 -23.15 -16.03
C GLY A 49 3.28 -23.38 -14.68
N VAL A 50 3.62 -22.30 -13.98
CA VAL A 50 4.20 -22.36 -12.63
C VAL A 50 3.34 -21.60 -11.62
N SER A 51 3.22 -22.16 -10.42
CA SER A 51 2.69 -21.47 -9.24
C SER A 51 3.43 -21.94 -8.00
N ILE A 52 3.49 -21.09 -6.99
CA ILE A 52 4.14 -21.38 -5.72
C ILE A 52 3.18 -21.15 -4.56
N GLU A 53 3.51 -21.79 -3.46
CA GLU A 53 2.90 -21.59 -2.17
C GLU A 53 3.98 -21.17 -1.18
N LEU A 54 3.77 -20.05 -0.48
CA LEU A 54 4.77 -19.51 0.45
C LEU A 54 4.85 -20.34 1.73
N ALA A 55 6.04 -20.38 2.32
CA ALA A 55 6.20 -20.78 3.71
C ALA A 55 5.46 -19.79 4.64
N PRO A 56 5.06 -20.19 5.86
CA PRO A 56 4.35 -19.29 6.78
C PRO A 56 5.12 -18.01 7.11
N VAL A 57 6.46 -18.07 7.16
CA VAL A 57 7.33 -16.96 7.54
C VAL A 57 8.47 -16.79 6.53
N GLY A 58 8.84 -15.55 6.26
CA GLY A 58 9.99 -15.19 5.41
C GLY A 58 9.78 -15.44 3.92
N PRO A 59 10.84 -15.38 3.10
CA PRO A 59 10.73 -15.54 1.65
C PRO A 59 10.76 -17.01 1.17
N GLY A 60 10.59 -17.98 2.08
CA GLY A 60 10.62 -19.41 1.75
C GLY A 60 9.40 -19.87 0.95
N ILE A 61 9.54 -20.97 0.23
CA ILE A 61 8.48 -21.65 -0.52
C ILE A 61 8.14 -22.97 0.19
N ARG A 62 6.85 -23.24 0.40
CA ARG A 62 6.31 -24.51 0.93
C ARG A 62 6.09 -25.53 -0.18
N THR A 63 5.52 -25.10 -1.31
CA THR A 63 5.21 -25.97 -2.44
C THR A 63 5.46 -25.27 -3.78
N LEU A 64 6.03 -26.01 -4.74
CA LEU A 64 6.14 -25.63 -6.15
C LEU A 64 5.18 -26.49 -6.98
N ALA A 65 4.27 -25.88 -7.74
CA ALA A 65 3.47 -26.56 -8.75
C ALA A 65 3.95 -26.21 -10.16
N LEU A 66 4.18 -27.25 -10.95
CA LEU A 66 4.44 -27.17 -12.39
C LEU A 66 3.32 -27.90 -13.13
N ALA A 67 2.81 -27.32 -14.21
CA ALA A 67 1.72 -27.92 -14.96
C ALA A 67 1.98 -27.95 -16.47
N THR A 68 1.58 -29.05 -17.09
CA THR A 68 1.25 -29.14 -18.51
C THR A 68 -0.25 -28.90 -18.68
N GLN A 69 -0.75 -29.05 -19.90
CA GLN A 69 -2.18 -28.96 -20.18
C GLN A 69 -3.01 -30.06 -19.50
N ASP A 70 -2.44 -31.22 -19.21
CA ASP A 70 -3.15 -32.42 -18.73
C ASP A 70 -2.63 -33.00 -17.40
N ARG A 71 -1.50 -32.49 -16.88
CA ARG A 71 -0.90 -32.95 -15.63
C ARG A 71 -0.38 -31.79 -14.78
N VAL A 72 -0.45 -31.94 -13.47
CA VAL A 72 0.10 -31.02 -12.48
C VAL A 72 1.00 -31.78 -11.53
N PHE A 73 2.19 -31.26 -11.29
CA PHE A 73 3.22 -31.84 -10.45
C PHE A 73 3.49 -30.89 -9.29
N CYS A 74 3.08 -31.29 -8.08
CA CYS A 74 3.23 -30.52 -6.86
C CYS A 74 4.42 -31.06 -6.05
N LEU A 75 5.43 -30.23 -5.81
CA LEU A 75 6.63 -30.57 -5.06
C LEU A 75 6.68 -29.81 -3.74
N SER A 76 6.56 -30.51 -2.62
CA SER A 76 6.62 -29.92 -1.28
C SER A 76 8.06 -29.83 -0.74
N PHE A 77 8.36 -28.75 -0.03
CA PHE A 77 9.64 -28.47 0.63
C PHE A 77 9.50 -28.54 2.16
N PRO A 78 9.46 -29.75 2.77
CA PRO A 78 9.40 -29.88 4.23
C PRO A 78 10.68 -29.38 4.93
N GLN A 79 11.80 -29.32 4.21
CA GLN A 79 13.07 -28.77 4.66
C GLN A 79 13.77 -28.02 3.52
N THR A 80 14.78 -27.21 3.86
CA THR A 80 15.65 -26.56 2.88
C THR A 80 16.31 -27.60 1.96
N PRO A 81 16.22 -27.44 0.63
CA PRO A 81 16.84 -28.36 -0.31
C PRO A 81 18.37 -28.43 -0.16
N SER A 82 18.93 -29.64 -0.24
CA SER A 82 20.37 -29.84 -0.34
C SER A 82 20.94 -29.31 -1.67
N THR A 83 22.25 -29.11 -1.77
CA THR A 83 22.90 -28.64 -3.02
C THR A 83 22.55 -29.52 -4.23
N ALA A 84 22.52 -30.84 -4.06
CA ALA A 84 22.15 -31.76 -5.14
C ALA A 84 20.66 -31.62 -5.54
N GLN A 85 19.78 -31.39 -4.56
CA GLN A 85 18.35 -31.15 -4.83
C GLN A 85 18.13 -29.81 -5.53
N LYS A 86 18.89 -28.77 -5.16
CA LYS A 86 18.89 -27.47 -5.84
C LYS A 86 19.31 -27.58 -7.30
N GLU A 87 20.36 -28.33 -7.59
CA GLU A 87 20.81 -28.57 -8.97
C GLU A 87 19.74 -29.33 -9.78
N ALA A 88 19.13 -30.36 -9.20
CA ALA A 88 18.04 -31.10 -9.84
C ALA A 88 16.80 -30.22 -10.09
N LEU A 89 16.46 -29.31 -9.17
CA LEU A 89 15.40 -28.32 -9.36
C LEU A 89 15.71 -27.35 -10.51
N GLY A 90 16.96 -26.87 -10.60
CA GLY A 90 17.42 -26.04 -11.71
C GLY A 90 17.18 -26.75 -13.05
N LYS A 91 17.64 -28.00 -13.17
CA LYS A 91 17.40 -28.85 -14.35
C LYS A 91 15.91 -29.06 -14.62
N LEU A 92 15.09 -29.26 -13.58
CA LEU A 92 13.63 -29.42 -13.73
C LEU A 92 12.97 -28.19 -14.38
N LEU A 93 13.44 -26.98 -14.06
CA LEU A 93 12.92 -25.72 -14.58
C LEU A 93 13.47 -25.35 -15.97
N GLU A 94 14.44 -26.09 -16.51
CA GLU A 94 14.93 -25.94 -17.88
C GLU A 94 13.89 -26.44 -18.88
N VAL A 95 12.93 -25.58 -19.19
CA VAL A 95 11.86 -25.79 -20.17
C VAL A 95 11.80 -24.62 -21.17
N GLN A 96 11.19 -24.85 -22.34
CA GLN A 96 11.15 -23.87 -23.42
C GLN A 96 10.41 -22.59 -23.00
N TYR A 97 9.22 -22.74 -22.42
CA TYR A 97 8.39 -21.64 -21.92
C TYR A 97 7.92 -21.96 -20.50
N LEU A 98 8.68 -21.53 -19.50
CA LEU A 98 8.19 -21.45 -18.12
C LEU A 98 7.35 -20.18 -17.99
N THR A 99 6.08 -20.31 -17.62
CA THR A 99 5.09 -19.22 -17.69
C THR A 99 4.35 -19.07 -16.38
N GLY A 100 3.98 -17.85 -16.02
CA GLY A 100 3.23 -17.51 -14.80
C GLY A 100 2.48 -16.20 -14.95
N PHE A 101 1.45 -16.01 -14.13
CA PHE A 101 0.92 -14.67 -13.84
C PHE A 101 1.69 -14.08 -12.67
N GLU A 102 1.93 -12.78 -12.73
CA GLU A 102 2.78 -12.05 -11.81
C GLU A 102 4.15 -12.74 -11.61
N LEU A 103 4.68 -13.27 -12.71
CA LEU A 103 5.85 -14.13 -12.70
C LEU A 103 7.10 -13.50 -12.04
N PRO A 104 7.36 -12.17 -12.10
CA PRO A 104 8.46 -11.55 -11.37
C PRO A 104 8.59 -11.97 -9.91
N TYR A 105 7.46 -12.07 -9.18
CA TYR A 105 7.48 -12.51 -7.79
C TYR A 105 7.89 -13.98 -7.67
N THR A 106 7.29 -14.83 -8.51
CA THR A 106 7.51 -16.28 -8.49
C THR A 106 8.96 -16.64 -8.80
N ILE A 107 9.56 -16.08 -9.85
CA ILE A 107 10.92 -16.48 -10.26
C ILE A 107 12.01 -16.00 -9.29
N VAL A 108 11.80 -14.86 -8.65
CA VAL A 108 12.70 -14.34 -7.61
C VAL A 108 12.67 -15.24 -6.38
N LEU A 109 11.47 -15.66 -5.96
CA LEU A 109 11.32 -16.59 -4.83
C LEU A 109 11.90 -17.96 -5.16
N LEU A 110 11.69 -18.45 -6.38
CA LEU A 110 12.30 -19.70 -6.84
C LEU A 110 13.82 -19.59 -6.86
N ALA A 111 14.39 -18.56 -7.50
CA ALA A 111 15.83 -18.38 -7.54
C ALA A 111 16.43 -18.27 -6.14
N HIS A 112 15.75 -17.61 -5.20
CA HIS A 112 16.15 -17.56 -3.79
C HIS A 112 16.14 -18.95 -3.12
N ALA A 113 15.09 -19.75 -3.33
CA ALA A 113 15.00 -21.11 -2.79
C ALA A 113 16.03 -22.07 -3.41
N LEU A 114 16.32 -21.89 -4.70
CA LEU A 114 17.21 -22.74 -5.49
C LEU A 114 18.67 -22.35 -5.39
N ASP A 115 18.98 -21.11 -5.01
CA ASP A 115 20.33 -20.54 -5.13
C ASP A 115 20.88 -20.69 -6.56
N SER A 116 20.00 -20.44 -7.54
CA SER A 116 20.26 -20.63 -8.97
C SER A 116 19.39 -19.70 -9.81
N ASP A 117 19.81 -19.44 -11.05
CA ASP A 117 19.08 -18.57 -11.95
C ASP A 117 17.79 -19.22 -12.45
N VAL A 118 16.71 -18.44 -12.42
CA VAL A 118 15.39 -18.85 -12.92
C VAL A 118 14.92 -17.83 -13.95
N ALA A 119 14.39 -18.33 -15.06
CA ALA A 119 13.95 -17.51 -16.17
C ALA A 119 12.64 -18.02 -16.80
N GLY A 120 11.73 -17.10 -17.12
CA GLY A 120 10.42 -17.43 -17.69
C GLY A 120 9.70 -16.23 -18.30
N TYR A 121 8.44 -16.41 -18.66
CA TYR A 121 7.60 -15.44 -19.37
C TYR A 121 6.37 -15.07 -18.57
N ASP A 122 6.13 -13.78 -18.42
CA ASP A 122 5.07 -13.23 -17.58
C ASP A 122 3.79 -12.99 -18.39
N LEU A 123 2.76 -13.80 -18.16
CA LEU A 123 1.47 -13.67 -18.84
C LEU A 123 0.74 -12.38 -18.44
N SER A 124 1.00 -11.83 -17.25
CA SER A 124 0.38 -10.59 -16.79
C SER A 124 0.73 -9.37 -17.64
N THR A 125 1.84 -9.41 -18.38
CA THR A 125 2.31 -8.30 -19.23
C THR A 125 2.56 -8.67 -20.69
N LEU A 126 2.27 -9.92 -21.08
CA LEU A 126 2.56 -10.47 -22.40
C LEU A 126 1.93 -9.67 -23.56
N LYS A 127 0.79 -9.01 -23.33
CA LYS A 127 0.08 -8.25 -24.36
C LYS A 127 0.29 -6.74 -24.21
N PHE A 128 0.87 -6.14 -25.25
CA PHE A 128 1.17 -4.70 -25.39
C PHE A 128 -0.05 -3.75 -25.28
N ALA A 129 -1.27 -4.29 -25.26
CA ALA A 129 -2.51 -3.51 -25.34
C ALA A 129 -2.95 -2.83 -24.03
N LEU A 130 -2.28 -3.10 -22.91
CA LEU A 130 -2.55 -2.42 -21.65
C LEU A 130 -1.92 -1.02 -21.69
N LYS A 131 -2.69 -0.03 -22.15
CA LYS A 131 -2.35 1.39 -21.97
C LYS A 131 -1.92 1.64 -20.51
N LEU A 132 -0.92 2.50 -20.29
CA LEU A 132 -0.43 2.93 -18.97
C LEU A 132 0.24 1.84 -18.09
N GLY A 133 0.80 0.78 -18.67
CA GLY A 133 1.46 -0.26 -17.88
C GLY A 133 0.49 -1.01 -16.97
N GLY A 134 -0.66 -1.41 -17.51
CA GLY A 134 -1.59 -2.29 -16.81
C GLY A 134 -0.99 -3.67 -16.57
N ILE A 135 -1.56 -4.40 -15.60
CA ILE A 135 -1.21 -5.77 -15.26
C ILE A 135 -2.50 -6.58 -15.47
N SER A 136 -2.48 -7.54 -16.39
CA SER A 136 -3.66 -8.37 -16.65
C SER A 136 -3.86 -9.37 -15.52
N THR A 137 -5.11 -9.49 -15.07
CA THR A 137 -5.50 -10.65 -14.26
C THR A 137 -5.52 -11.92 -15.10
N PRO A 138 -5.46 -13.11 -14.48
CA PRO A 138 -5.66 -14.38 -15.16
C PRO A 138 -7.00 -14.43 -15.91
N GLY A 139 -8.08 -13.93 -15.29
CA GLY A 139 -9.40 -13.86 -15.89
C GLY A 139 -9.48 -12.92 -17.08
N ASP A 140 -8.93 -11.70 -16.98
CA ASP A 140 -8.89 -10.75 -18.10
C ASP A 140 -8.08 -11.30 -19.27
N PHE A 141 -6.96 -11.96 -18.97
CA PHE A 141 -6.10 -12.57 -19.96
C PHE A 141 -6.84 -13.67 -20.73
N LEU A 142 -7.42 -14.64 -20.00
CA LEU A 142 -8.14 -15.75 -20.61
C LEU A 142 -9.40 -15.30 -21.35
N HIS A 143 -10.13 -14.30 -20.84
CA HIS A 143 -11.26 -13.70 -21.53
C HIS A 143 -10.83 -13.03 -22.84
N SER A 144 -9.66 -12.39 -22.86
CA SER A 144 -9.11 -11.78 -24.08
C SER A 144 -8.69 -12.81 -25.14
N GLU A 145 -8.36 -14.04 -24.72
CA GLU A 145 -8.07 -15.18 -25.62
C GLU A 145 -9.35 -15.87 -26.10
N ASN A 146 -10.37 -15.94 -25.23
CA ASN A 146 -11.65 -16.57 -25.51
C ASN A 146 -12.77 -15.83 -24.78
N VAL A 147 -13.60 -15.10 -25.54
CA VAL A 147 -14.72 -14.28 -25.03
C VAL A 147 -15.77 -15.08 -24.25
N TYR A 148 -15.82 -16.41 -24.43
CA TYR A 148 -16.71 -17.29 -23.67
C TYR A 148 -16.20 -17.61 -22.25
N VAL A 149 -14.96 -17.24 -21.92
CA VAL A 149 -14.42 -17.36 -20.55
C VAL A 149 -14.96 -16.23 -19.69
N SER A 150 -15.51 -16.56 -18.54
CA SER A 150 -15.88 -15.56 -17.53
C SER A 150 -14.64 -15.12 -16.76
N ALA A 151 -14.16 -13.90 -17.01
CA ALA A 151 -13.02 -13.32 -16.28
C ALA A 151 -13.24 -13.33 -14.76
N ARG A 152 -14.47 -13.00 -14.34
CA ARG A 152 -14.91 -13.03 -12.93
C ARG A 152 -14.72 -14.41 -12.31
N THR A 153 -15.26 -15.44 -12.95
CA THR A 153 -15.20 -16.81 -12.42
C THR A 153 -13.76 -17.31 -12.31
N ILE A 154 -12.93 -17.01 -13.31
CA ILE A 154 -11.51 -17.36 -13.26
C ILE A 154 -10.80 -16.65 -12.10
N ASN A 155 -11.01 -15.35 -11.91
CA ASN A 155 -10.38 -14.59 -10.84
C ASN A 155 -10.84 -15.07 -9.45
N GLU A 156 -12.13 -15.35 -9.26
CA GLU A 156 -12.65 -15.93 -8.01
C GLU A 156 -12.00 -17.29 -7.69
N LEU A 157 -11.85 -18.18 -8.68
CA LEU A 157 -11.16 -19.46 -8.51
C LEU A 157 -9.66 -19.27 -8.25
N TRP A 158 -9.05 -18.30 -8.92
CA TRP A 158 -7.65 -17.96 -8.75
C TRP A 158 -7.37 -17.49 -7.32
N ASP A 159 -8.28 -16.70 -6.74
CA ASP A 159 -8.14 -16.06 -5.43
C ASP A 159 -8.58 -16.92 -4.24
N GLY A 160 -9.16 -18.10 -4.47
CA GLY A 160 -9.54 -19.04 -3.41
C GLY A 160 -11.03 -19.12 -3.08
N GLY A 161 -11.92 -18.60 -3.93
CA GLY A 161 -13.38 -18.76 -3.84
C GLY A 161 -14.03 -18.26 -2.54
N SER A 162 -15.36 -18.26 -2.50
CA SER A 162 -16.14 -17.93 -1.29
C SER A 162 -16.12 -19.11 -0.30
N GLY A 163 -14.99 -19.35 0.38
CA GLY A 163 -14.95 -20.31 1.50
C GLY A 163 -13.68 -21.13 1.68
N THR A 164 -12.65 -21.02 0.83
CA THR A 164 -11.33 -21.59 1.14
C THR A 164 -10.36 -20.49 1.57
N VAL A 165 -9.58 -20.76 2.62
CA VAL A 165 -8.65 -19.78 3.22
C VAL A 165 -7.38 -19.60 2.38
N GLU A 166 -7.02 -20.59 1.56
CA GLU A 166 -5.80 -20.57 0.74
C GLU A 166 -6.12 -20.87 -0.74
N PRO A 167 -5.57 -20.10 -1.69
CA PRO A 167 -5.78 -20.36 -3.11
C PRO A 167 -5.08 -21.64 -3.57
N ASN A 168 -5.72 -22.34 -4.51
CA ASN A 168 -5.24 -23.61 -5.01
C ASN A 168 -4.10 -23.41 -6.03
N TYR A 169 -2.86 -23.50 -5.55
CA TYR A 169 -1.66 -23.34 -6.38
C TYR A 169 -1.57 -24.38 -7.52
N ALA A 170 -2.17 -25.57 -7.38
CA ALA A 170 -2.24 -26.55 -8.47
C ALA A 170 -3.15 -26.07 -9.61
N VAL A 171 -4.31 -25.48 -9.28
CA VAL A 171 -5.22 -24.85 -10.25
C VAL A 171 -4.54 -23.65 -10.91
N ARG A 172 -3.85 -22.80 -10.15
CA ARG A 172 -3.10 -21.65 -10.69
C ARG A 172 -2.06 -22.08 -11.72
N ALA A 173 -1.23 -23.08 -11.40
CA ALA A 173 -0.24 -23.61 -12.34
C ALA A 173 -0.91 -24.18 -13.60
N TRP A 174 -2.01 -24.93 -13.44
CA TRP A 174 -2.72 -25.53 -14.57
C TRP A 174 -3.38 -24.51 -15.50
N TYR A 175 -4.11 -23.55 -14.94
CA TYR A 175 -4.73 -22.49 -15.73
C TYR A 175 -3.70 -21.62 -16.44
N THR A 176 -2.53 -21.40 -15.82
CA THR A 176 -1.39 -20.77 -16.48
C THR A 176 -0.91 -21.56 -17.69
N ALA A 177 -0.76 -22.88 -17.57
CA ALA A 177 -0.32 -23.73 -18.68
C ALA A 177 -1.32 -23.69 -19.85
N ILE A 178 -2.62 -23.70 -19.56
CA ILE A 178 -3.68 -23.55 -20.58
C ILE A 178 -3.59 -22.18 -21.25
N ALA A 179 -3.53 -21.10 -20.47
CA ALA A 179 -3.43 -19.73 -20.95
C ALA A 179 -2.21 -19.52 -21.85
N ALA A 180 -1.04 -19.98 -21.39
CA ALA A 180 0.21 -19.89 -22.14
C ALA A 180 0.15 -20.65 -23.48
N GLN A 181 -0.50 -21.82 -23.52
CA GLN A 181 -0.64 -22.57 -24.76
C GLN A 181 -1.53 -21.86 -25.78
N MET A 182 -2.57 -21.16 -25.33
CA MET A 182 -3.44 -20.36 -26.21
C MET A 182 -2.65 -19.21 -26.87
N SER A 183 -1.75 -18.58 -26.13
CA SER A 183 -0.93 -17.44 -26.58
C SER A 183 0.53 -17.80 -26.90
N ILE A 184 0.81 -19.05 -27.29
CA ILE A 184 2.19 -19.53 -27.53
C ILE A 184 2.93 -18.76 -28.63
N LYS A 185 2.19 -18.16 -29.56
CA LYS A 185 2.75 -17.31 -30.63
C LYS A 185 3.25 -15.98 -30.09
N ASP A 186 2.54 -15.38 -29.13
CA ASP A 186 2.92 -14.12 -28.50
C ASP A 186 4.14 -14.32 -27.59
N LEU A 187 4.20 -15.45 -26.87
CA LEU A 187 5.35 -15.84 -26.04
C LEU A 187 6.68 -15.90 -26.83
N ARG A 188 6.63 -16.20 -28.14
CA ARG A 188 7.82 -16.19 -29.00
C ARG A 188 8.39 -14.78 -29.24
N LEU A 189 7.54 -13.77 -29.18
CA LEU A 189 7.89 -12.38 -29.44
C LEU A 189 8.20 -11.60 -28.16
N ASP A 190 7.82 -12.15 -27.01
CA ASP A 190 7.99 -11.49 -25.72
C ASP A 190 9.39 -11.68 -25.12
N ARG A 191 9.71 -10.81 -24.16
CA ARG A 191 11.00 -10.81 -23.47
C ARG A 191 10.94 -11.74 -22.26
N ARG A 192 11.79 -12.77 -22.30
CA ARG A 192 12.03 -13.68 -21.16
C ARG A 192 12.65 -12.91 -19.99
N LEU A 193 12.01 -12.99 -18.83
CA LEU A 193 12.52 -12.49 -17.55
C LEU A 193 13.56 -13.46 -17.00
N SER A 194 14.59 -12.96 -16.32
CA SER A 194 15.65 -13.79 -15.74
C SER A 194 16.27 -13.17 -14.48
N THR A 195 16.49 -13.99 -13.46
CA THR A 195 17.20 -13.57 -12.24
C THR A 195 18.71 -13.44 -12.43
N HIS A 196 19.28 -13.88 -13.54
CA HIS A 196 20.69 -13.69 -13.91
C HIS A 196 21.14 -12.22 -13.81
N PHE A 197 20.22 -11.28 -14.03
CA PHE A 197 20.49 -9.84 -13.96
C PHE A 197 20.53 -9.29 -12.53
N VAL A 198 20.19 -10.10 -11.53
CA VAL A 198 20.06 -9.72 -10.13
C VAL A 198 21.19 -10.36 -9.34
N ASP A 199 22.03 -9.54 -8.70
CA ASP A 199 23.08 -10.09 -7.84
C ASP A 199 22.50 -10.82 -6.62
N ALA A 200 23.24 -11.80 -6.08
CA ALA A 200 22.77 -12.66 -5.00
C ALA A 200 22.33 -11.90 -3.73
N HIS A 201 22.91 -10.72 -3.45
CA HIS A 201 22.48 -9.91 -2.30
C HIS A 201 21.15 -9.22 -2.60
N MET A 202 20.98 -8.68 -3.81
CA MET A 202 19.70 -8.12 -4.27
C MET A 202 18.59 -9.17 -4.29
N LEU A 203 18.91 -10.40 -4.70
CA LEU A 203 17.94 -11.49 -4.78
C LEU A 203 17.26 -11.75 -3.44
N GLN A 204 18.00 -11.73 -2.32
CA GLN A 204 17.43 -11.89 -0.98
C GLN A 204 16.37 -10.83 -0.67
N ASN A 205 16.67 -9.56 -0.95
CA ASN A 205 15.75 -8.45 -0.67
C ASN A 205 14.55 -8.45 -1.62
N TYR A 206 14.76 -8.80 -2.89
CA TYR A 206 13.67 -8.96 -3.85
C TYR A 206 12.76 -10.13 -3.46
N ALA A 207 13.30 -11.22 -2.91
CA ALA A 207 12.51 -12.34 -2.41
C ALA A 207 11.67 -11.93 -1.18
N VAL A 208 12.23 -11.12 -0.27
CA VAL A 208 11.45 -10.54 0.84
C VAL A 208 10.32 -9.66 0.29
N LEU A 209 10.61 -8.74 -0.63
CA LEU A 209 9.61 -7.88 -1.29
C LEU A 209 8.50 -8.71 -1.95
N ALA A 210 8.87 -9.71 -2.75
CA ALA A 210 7.93 -10.59 -3.44
C ALA A 210 7.03 -11.36 -2.47
N SER A 211 7.62 -11.93 -1.41
CA SER A 211 6.86 -12.67 -0.40
C SER A 211 5.89 -11.77 0.37
N ARG A 212 6.25 -10.51 0.65
CA ARG A 212 5.37 -9.54 1.31
C ARG A 212 4.24 -9.08 0.39
N ALA A 213 4.54 -8.81 -0.89
CA ALA A 213 3.53 -8.45 -1.88
C ALA A 213 2.47 -9.54 -2.01
N ILE A 214 2.89 -10.80 -2.17
CA ILE A 214 1.99 -11.96 -2.25
C ILE A 214 1.17 -12.11 -0.96
N ARG A 215 1.79 -12.04 0.22
CA ARG A 215 1.06 -12.14 1.50
C ARG A 215 0.04 -11.02 1.69
N ARG A 216 0.43 -9.78 1.39
CA ARG A 216 -0.46 -8.62 1.48
C ARG A 216 -1.69 -8.83 0.59
N ASP A 217 -1.49 -9.32 -0.63
CA ASP A 217 -2.62 -9.60 -1.52
C ASP A 217 -3.53 -10.69 -0.95
N PHE A 218 -2.98 -11.76 -0.36
CA PHE A 218 -3.78 -12.80 0.32
C PHE A 218 -4.55 -12.30 1.53
N LEU A 219 -4.05 -11.29 2.25
CA LEU A 219 -4.73 -10.69 3.39
C LEU A 219 -5.85 -9.72 2.99
N LYS A 220 -5.93 -9.29 1.72
CA LYS A 220 -7.03 -8.43 1.26
C LYS A 220 -8.36 -9.19 1.37
N PRO A 221 -9.37 -8.64 2.06
CA PRO A 221 -10.63 -9.33 2.28
C PRO A 221 -11.35 -9.57 0.94
N ARG A 222 -11.67 -10.84 0.66
CA ARG A 222 -12.39 -11.27 -0.57
C ARG A 222 -13.90 -11.03 -0.50
N ILE A 223 -14.42 -10.87 0.71
CA ILE A 223 -15.82 -10.58 1.00
C ILE A 223 -15.84 -9.46 2.03
N GLN A 224 -16.45 -8.34 1.68
CA GLN A 224 -16.63 -7.20 2.58
C GLN A 224 -18.12 -6.90 2.71
N GLU A 225 -18.62 -6.79 3.93
CA GLU A 225 -19.99 -6.30 4.16
C GLU A 225 -20.01 -4.77 4.09
N ASN A 226 -20.99 -4.23 3.38
CA ASN A 226 -21.11 -2.82 3.11
C ASN A 226 -22.14 -2.15 4.03
N ASP A 227 -21.77 -1.04 4.66
CA ASP A 227 -22.72 -0.20 5.40
C ASP A 227 -23.34 0.86 4.47
N PHE A 228 -24.68 0.83 4.35
CA PHE A 228 -25.46 1.79 3.56
C PHE A 228 -26.64 2.35 4.37
N SER A 229 -27.04 3.58 4.06
CA SER A 229 -28.21 4.25 4.65
C SER A 229 -29.47 4.11 3.78
N ALA A 230 -29.31 4.01 2.46
CA ALA A 230 -30.40 3.83 1.51
C ALA A 230 -29.90 3.21 0.19
N VAL A 231 -30.81 2.62 -0.58
CA VAL A 231 -30.57 2.14 -1.94
C VAL A 231 -31.74 2.61 -2.80
N ASP A 232 -31.45 3.41 -3.82
CA ASP A 232 -32.43 3.85 -4.81
C ASP A 232 -32.29 3.05 -6.10
N GLU A 233 -33.40 2.62 -6.71
CA GLU A 233 -33.40 2.00 -8.04
C GLU A 233 -33.69 3.05 -9.12
N GLU A 234 -32.81 3.14 -10.11
CA GLU A 234 -32.90 4.05 -11.24
C GLU A 234 -33.74 3.44 -12.38
N LYS A 235 -34.27 4.31 -13.25
CA LYS A 235 -35.14 3.87 -14.37
C LYS A 235 -34.45 2.93 -15.37
N ASP A 236 -33.13 2.95 -15.44
CA ASP A 236 -32.31 2.11 -16.32
C ASP A 236 -31.95 0.73 -15.72
N GLY A 237 -32.45 0.42 -14.51
CA GLY A 237 -32.12 -0.81 -13.77
C GLY A 237 -30.78 -0.75 -13.04
N SER A 238 -30.12 0.41 -12.99
CA SER A 238 -29.03 0.64 -12.05
C SER A 238 -29.56 0.99 -10.66
N ILE A 239 -28.70 0.83 -9.65
CA ILE A 239 -28.98 1.19 -8.27
C ILE A 239 -27.96 2.23 -7.81
N THR A 240 -28.42 3.13 -6.98
CA THR A 240 -27.60 4.11 -6.26
C THR A 240 -27.58 3.72 -4.78
N VAL A 241 -26.45 3.21 -4.32
CA VAL A 241 -26.20 2.89 -2.91
C VAL A 241 -25.70 4.14 -2.20
N HIS A 242 -26.46 4.62 -1.22
CA HIS A 242 -26.04 5.69 -0.32
C HIS A 242 -25.26 5.07 0.83
N ASN A 243 -23.93 5.15 0.75
CA ASN A 243 -23.06 4.54 1.75
C ASN A 243 -23.21 5.30 3.08
N ALA A 244 -23.35 4.56 4.18
CA ALA A 244 -23.49 5.16 5.51
C ALA A 244 -22.21 5.89 5.92
N ARG A 245 -21.06 5.38 5.46
CA ARG A 245 -19.74 5.97 5.67
C ARG A 245 -19.06 6.17 4.33
N PHE A 246 -18.16 7.14 4.26
CA PHE A 246 -17.32 7.28 3.07
C PHE A 246 -16.40 6.06 2.88
N LYS A 247 -15.80 5.55 3.97
CA LYS A 247 -14.90 4.39 3.94
C LYS A 247 -15.55 3.10 3.43
N THR A 248 -16.88 3.00 3.49
CA THR A 248 -17.62 1.84 2.94
C THR A 248 -18.03 2.06 1.49
N ARG A 249 -17.56 3.11 0.82
CA ARG A 249 -17.87 3.34 -0.59
C ARG A 249 -17.33 2.20 -1.46
N ILE A 250 -18.20 1.74 -2.34
CA ILE A 250 -17.89 0.71 -3.33
C ILE A 250 -17.28 1.36 -4.56
N ARG A 251 -16.05 0.98 -4.92
CA ARG A 251 -15.30 1.50 -6.07
C ARG A 251 -15.53 0.65 -7.32
N ALA A 252 -15.54 1.30 -8.49
CA ALA A 252 -15.53 0.55 -9.74
C ALA A 252 -14.25 -0.29 -9.81
N SER A 253 -14.41 -1.56 -10.16
CA SER A 253 -13.33 -2.51 -10.28
C SER A 253 -13.77 -3.56 -11.29
N LYS A 254 -12.81 -4.08 -12.06
CA LYS A 254 -13.05 -5.23 -12.93
C LYS A 254 -12.99 -6.55 -12.15
N GLN A 255 -12.44 -6.51 -10.94
CA GLN A 255 -12.19 -7.66 -10.09
C GLN A 255 -13.22 -7.82 -8.97
N THR A 256 -14.06 -6.81 -8.71
CA THR A 256 -15.11 -6.88 -7.69
C THR A 256 -16.50 -6.67 -8.26
N HIS A 257 -17.49 -7.29 -7.59
CA HIS A 257 -18.91 -7.12 -7.87
C HIS A 257 -19.69 -7.08 -6.56
N LEU A 258 -20.99 -6.83 -6.67
CA LEU A 258 -21.90 -6.75 -5.54
C LEU A 258 -22.88 -7.91 -5.51
N GLU A 259 -23.09 -8.45 -4.31
CA GLU A 259 -24.27 -9.25 -3.99
C GLU A 259 -25.23 -8.41 -3.15
N VAL A 260 -26.40 -8.12 -3.70
CA VAL A 260 -27.47 -7.37 -3.04
C VAL A 260 -28.49 -8.37 -2.48
N TYR A 261 -28.53 -8.51 -1.16
CA TYR A 261 -29.46 -9.38 -0.46
C TYR A 261 -30.73 -8.60 -0.13
N LEU A 262 -31.86 -9.09 -0.62
CA LEU A 262 -33.18 -8.52 -0.37
C LEU A 262 -33.82 -9.11 0.90
N LYS A 263 -34.71 -8.36 1.55
CA LYS A 263 -35.44 -8.82 2.76
C LYS A 263 -36.30 -10.06 2.53
N ASN A 264 -36.68 -10.32 1.28
CA ASN A 264 -37.44 -11.52 0.89
C ASN A 264 -36.57 -12.78 0.75
N GLY A 265 -35.23 -12.65 0.90
CA GLY A 265 -34.27 -13.74 0.77
C GLY A 265 -33.59 -13.85 -0.60
N ASP A 266 -34.03 -13.08 -1.60
CA ASP A 266 -33.41 -13.09 -2.93
C ASP A 266 -32.03 -12.41 -2.91
N VAL A 267 -31.13 -12.89 -3.77
CA VAL A 267 -29.81 -12.28 -4.00
C VAL A 267 -29.74 -11.80 -5.45
N VAL A 268 -29.31 -10.57 -5.63
CA VAL A 268 -29.14 -9.93 -6.94
C VAL A 268 -27.68 -9.53 -7.13
N ASP A 269 -27.06 -10.09 -8.17
CA ASP A 269 -25.73 -9.66 -8.62
C ASP A 269 -25.78 -8.26 -9.23
N ALA A 270 -24.76 -7.46 -8.97
CA ALA A 270 -24.58 -6.16 -9.59
C ALA A 270 -23.12 -5.83 -9.90
N THR A 271 -22.89 -5.20 -11.06
CA THR A 271 -21.58 -4.71 -11.49
C THR A 271 -21.40 -3.25 -11.10
N ILE A 272 -20.25 -2.91 -10.50
CA ILE A 272 -20.01 -1.56 -9.99
C ILE A 272 -19.65 -0.64 -11.16
N LYS A 273 -20.39 0.47 -11.32
CA LYS A 273 -20.14 1.46 -12.39
C LYS A 273 -19.17 2.55 -11.95
N GLY A 274 -19.20 2.90 -10.67
CA GLY A 274 -18.40 3.99 -10.13
C GLY A 274 -19.04 4.56 -8.87
N ALA A 275 -18.43 5.63 -8.36
CA ALA A 275 -18.95 6.30 -7.19
C ALA A 275 -18.57 7.78 -7.20
N ILE A 276 -19.44 8.62 -6.63
CA ILE A 276 -19.26 10.07 -6.52
C ILE A 276 -19.71 10.47 -5.11
N GLY A 277 -18.82 11.10 -4.34
CA GLY A 277 -19.08 11.34 -2.91
C GLY A 277 -19.42 10.02 -2.19
N ARG A 278 -20.46 10.03 -1.36
CA ARG A 278 -20.99 8.83 -0.65
C ARG A 278 -21.96 7.99 -1.47
N ARG A 279 -22.13 8.26 -2.77
CA ARG A 279 -23.03 7.49 -3.64
C ARG A 279 -22.22 6.54 -4.50
N SER A 280 -22.54 5.26 -4.43
CA SER A 280 -21.99 4.23 -5.31
C SER A 280 -23.06 3.79 -6.30
N SER A 281 -22.74 3.85 -7.59
CA SER A 281 -23.65 3.40 -8.64
C SER A 281 -23.26 1.99 -9.09
N ALA A 282 -24.23 1.10 -9.15
CA ALA A 282 -24.05 -0.27 -9.64
C ALA A 282 -25.16 -0.64 -10.62
N ARG A 283 -24.85 -1.52 -11.58
CA ARG A 283 -25.82 -2.07 -12.52
C ARG A 283 -26.24 -3.44 -12.05
N THR A 284 -27.52 -3.63 -11.77
CA THR A 284 -28.05 -4.94 -11.39
C THR A 284 -28.28 -5.81 -12.62
N ASP A 285 -28.11 -7.12 -12.47
CA ASP A 285 -28.43 -8.09 -13.53
C ASP A 285 -29.95 -8.26 -13.69
N GLN A 286 -30.70 -7.96 -12.63
CA GLN A 286 -32.15 -8.00 -12.59
C GLN A 286 -32.71 -6.92 -11.64
N ARG A 287 -33.93 -6.45 -11.91
CA ARG A 287 -34.62 -5.46 -11.05
C ARG A 287 -34.76 -5.97 -9.62
N LEU A 288 -34.68 -5.05 -8.66
CA LEU A 288 -34.86 -5.36 -7.26
C LEU A 288 -36.34 -5.60 -6.95
N LYS A 289 -36.68 -6.77 -6.40
CA LYS A 289 -38.07 -7.14 -6.05
C LYS A 289 -38.30 -7.09 -4.54
N GLY A 290 -37.92 -5.99 -3.92
CA GLY A 290 -38.10 -5.76 -2.48
C GLY A 290 -37.02 -4.84 -1.90
N ASP A 291 -37.13 -4.57 -0.60
CA ASP A 291 -36.14 -3.76 0.11
C ASP A 291 -34.80 -4.49 0.23
N VAL A 292 -33.71 -3.74 0.12
CA VAL A 292 -32.36 -4.25 0.39
C VAL A 292 -32.15 -4.45 1.89
N ALA A 293 -31.71 -5.64 2.27
CA ALA A 293 -31.34 -6.01 3.63
C ALA A 293 -29.84 -5.88 3.88
N ARG A 294 -29.02 -6.25 2.89
CA ARG A 294 -27.55 -6.27 3.01
C ARG A 294 -26.90 -6.15 1.64
N ILE A 295 -25.73 -5.53 1.58
CA ILE A 295 -24.88 -5.49 0.39
C ILE A 295 -23.51 -6.09 0.75
N ARG A 296 -22.99 -6.98 -0.10
CA ARG A 296 -21.63 -7.51 0.01
C ARG A 296 -20.83 -7.14 -1.24
N VAL A 297 -19.59 -6.73 -1.03
CA VAL A 297 -18.59 -6.61 -2.09
C VAL A 297 -17.82 -7.92 -2.13
N ILE A 298 -17.77 -8.56 -3.29
CA ILE A 298 -17.10 -9.84 -3.51
C ILE A 298 -15.99 -9.65 -4.54
N GLY A 299 -14.83 -10.25 -4.28
CA GLY A 299 -13.64 -10.21 -5.15
C GLY A 299 -12.44 -9.56 -4.46
N CYS A 300 -11.31 -9.49 -5.18
CA CYS A 300 -10.10 -8.81 -4.71
C CYS A 300 -10.06 -7.36 -5.22
N GLU A 301 -9.57 -6.44 -4.39
CA GLU A 301 -9.33 -5.07 -4.83
C GLU A 301 -8.09 -4.98 -5.73
N GLU A 302 -8.21 -4.18 -6.79
CA GLU A 302 -7.12 -3.94 -7.75
C GLU A 302 -5.88 -3.37 -7.06
N LEU A 303 -4.72 -3.59 -7.69
CA LEU A 303 -3.44 -3.09 -7.18
C LEU A 303 -3.43 -1.56 -7.10
N THR A 304 -2.96 -1.03 -5.98
CA THR A 304 -2.74 0.43 -5.88
C THR A 304 -1.59 0.86 -6.80
N ASN A 305 -1.47 2.17 -7.06
CA ASN A 305 -0.36 2.70 -7.86
C ASN A 305 1.02 2.31 -7.31
N SER A 306 1.18 2.27 -5.98
CA SER A 306 2.44 1.84 -5.36
C SER A 306 2.72 0.36 -5.63
N GLU A 307 1.72 -0.51 -5.46
CA GLU A 307 1.85 -1.96 -5.70
C GLU A 307 2.20 -2.26 -7.16
N ARG A 308 1.55 -1.56 -8.08
CA ARG A 308 1.84 -1.64 -9.53
C ARG A 308 3.23 -1.12 -9.87
N ALA A 309 3.69 -0.03 -9.24
CA ALA A 309 5.03 0.48 -9.45
C ALA A 309 6.11 -0.50 -8.92
N GLN A 310 5.88 -1.13 -7.77
CA GLN A 310 6.74 -2.20 -7.23
C GLN A 310 6.83 -3.40 -8.19
N TYR A 311 5.68 -3.83 -8.73
CA TYR A 311 5.63 -4.90 -9.73
C TYR A 311 6.50 -4.59 -10.95
N HIS A 312 6.29 -3.42 -11.56
CA HIS A 312 7.04 -2.99 -12.74
C HIS A 312 8.53 -2.79 -12.44
N PHE A 313 8.85 -2.27 -11.26
CA PHE A 313 10.22 -2.19 -10.79
C PHE A 313 10.88 -3.57 -10.79
N LEU A 314 10.28 -4.55 -10.09
CA LEU A 314 10.84 -5.90 -10.00
C LEU A 314 10.97 -6.54 -11.37
N ARG A 315 9.93 -6.44 -12.21
CA ARG A 315 9.96 -6.91 -13.60
C ARG A 315 11.12 -6.30 -14.38
N SER A 316 11.30 -4.98 -14.28
CA SER A 316 12.36 -4.28 -15.00
C SER A 316 13.76 -4.68 -14.55
N SER A 317 13.94 -5.06 -13.28
CA SER A 317 15.21 -5.57 -12.73
C SER A 317 15.52 -6.99 -13.20
N LEU A 318 14.52 -7.74 -13.64
CA LEU A 318 14.66 -9.10 -14.19
C LEU A 318 14.86 -9.10 -15.71
N MET A 319 14.83 -7.93 -16.33
CA MET A 319 15.02 -7.79 -17.77
C MET A 319 16.45 -7.35 -18.10
N GLU A 320 17.05 -6.52 -17.26
CA GLU A 320 18.37 -5.95 -17.45
C GLU A 320 19.06 -5.71 -16.11
N ALA A 321 20.40 -5.83 -16.11
CA ALA A 321 21.18 -5.59 -14.90
C ALA A 321 21.04 -4.14 -14.46
N ARG A 322 20.65 -3.93 -13.20
CA ARG A 322 20.57 -2.62 -12.56
C ARG A 322 21.58 -2.52 -11.43
N HIS A 323 22.26 -1.39 -11.36
CA HIS A 323 23.09 -1.08 -10.21
C HIS A 323 22.18 -0.58 -9.10
N ALA A 324 22.34 -1.13 -7.89
CA ALA A 324 21.60 -0.67 -6.72
C ALA A 324 21.96 0.81 -6.44
N PRO A 325 20.98 1.74 -6.43
CA PRO A 325 21.19 3.14 -6.08
C PRO A 325 21.76 3.29 -4.67
N SER A 326 22.40 4.43 -4.39
CA SER A 326 23.05 4.67 -3.10
C SER A 326 22.11 4.58 -1.88
N PHE A 327 20.85 5.04 -2.00
CA PHE A 327 19.86 4.88 -0.93
C PHE A 327 19.44 3.42 -0.76
N VAL A 328 19.36 2.66 -1.86
CA VAL A 328 19.07 1.23 -1.82
C VAL A 328 20.23 0.48 -1.14
N THR A 329 21.48 0.82 -1.47
CA THR A 329 22.64 0.23 -0.79
C THR A 329 22.73 0.64 0.66
N THR A 330 22.46 1.89 1.00
CA THR A 330 22.51 2.37 2.39
C THR A 330 21.47 1.68 3.29
N ILE A 331 20.26 1.45 2.78
CA ILE A 331 19.16 0.89 3.58
C ILE A 331 19.19 -0.63 3.60
N TRP A 332 19.40 -1.30 2.47
CA TRP A 332 19.32 -2.76 2.38
C TRP A 332 20.68 -3.48 2.27
N PHE A 333 21.79 -2.75 2.04
CA PHE A 333 23.14 -3.32 1.86
C PHE A 333 24.24 -2.55 2.62
N PRO A 334 24.16 -2.43 3.96
CA PRO A 334 25.04 -1.53 4.74
C PRO A 334 26.56 -1.78 4.57
N GLY A 335 26.98 -2.98 4.14
CA GLY A 335 28.39 -3.31 3.87
C GLY A 335 28.89 -2.96 2.47
N LYS A 336 28.00 -2.55 1.55
CA LYS A 336 28.33 -2.15 0.16
C LYS A 336 28.07 -0.67 -0.11
N ALA A 337 27.73 0.12 0.92
CA ALA A 337 27.51 1.55 0.77
C ALA A 337 28.82 2.24 0.38
N GLN A 338 29.07 2.38 -0.92
CA GLN A 338 29.98 3.39 -1.43
C GLN A 338 29.35 4.74 -1.06
N GLY A 339 30.13 5.64 -0.48
CA GLY A 339 29.65 6.98 -0.13
C GLY A 339 28.93 7.60 -1.33
N ILE A 340 27.90 8.41 -1.10
CA ILE A 340 27.11 9.02 -2.19
C ILE A 340 28.05 9.88 -3.04
N GLU A 341 28.50 9.34 -4.17
CA GLU A 341 29.32 10.06 -5.14
C GLU A 341 28.45 11.16 -5.77
N ARG A 342 28.90 12.41 -5.69
CA ARG A 342 28.19 13.56 -6.27
C ARG A 342 28.86 14.04 -7.56
N ARG A 343 28.03 14.51 -8.50
CA ARG A 343 28.39 15.56 -9.47
C ARG A 343 28.24 16.92 -8.78
N ASP A 344 29.25 17.76 -8.94
CA ASP A 344 29.55 18.94 -8.13
C ASP A 344 28.77 20.20 -8.57
N GLU A 345 27.45 20.14 -8.68
CA GLU A 345 26.65 21.24 -9.28
C GLU A 345 25.84 22.10 -8.29
N GLY A 346 25.99 21.93 -6.97
CA GLY A 346 25.16 22.67 -5.99
C GLY A 346 25.83 23.12 -4.69
N THR A 347 27.13 22.87 -4.55
CA THR A 347 27.91 23.06 -3.30
C THR A 347 28.11 24.53 -2.91
N HIS A 348 27.81 25.47 -3.79
CA HIS A 348 28.00 26.91 -3.55
C HIS A 348 26.77 27.66 -2.99
N LEU A 349 25.55 27.07 -3.00
CA LEU A 349 24.31 27.82 -2.66
C LEU A 349 23.92 27.79 -1.18
N LEU A 350 24.48 26.90 -0.36
CA LEU A 350 24.07 26.70 1.04
C LEU A 350 24.91 27.48 2.07
N ARG A 351 25.93 28.25 1.62
CA ARG A 351 26.78 29.03 2.51
C ARG A 351 26.29 30.45 2.77
N ASP A 352 25.30 30.92 2.01
CA ASP A 352 24.75 32.27 2.15
C ASP A 352 23.31 32.16 2.70
N HIS A 353 23.21 31.78 3.98
CA HIS A 353 21.94 31.87 4.71
C HIS A 353 21.62 33.35 4.88
N GLY A 354 20.81 33.91 3.98
CA GLY A 354 20.30 35.27 4.12
C GLY A 354 19.45 35.43 5.39
N SER A 355 19.19 36.68 5.79
CA SER A 355 18.46 37.06 7.01
C SER A 355 17.11 36.36 7.22
N GLN A 356 16.46 35.91 6.14
CA GLN A 356 15.19 35.15 6.20
C GLN A 356 15.37 33.72 6.72
N SER A 357 16.47 33.03 6.36
CA SER A 357 16.77 31.68 6.86
C SER A 357 17.03 31.70 8.36
N ASP A 358 17.79 32.70 8.83
CA ASP A 358 18.07 32.87 10.27
C ASP A 358 16.79 33.11 11.06
N SER A 359 15.88 33.95 10.55
CA SER A 359 14.57 34.20 11.19
C SER A 359 13.69 32.94 11.29
N ILE A 360 13.75 32.04 10.31
CA ILE A 360 13.03 30.76 10.35
C ILE A 360 13.64 29.87 11.43
N LEU A 361 14.97 29.75 11.47
CA LEU A 361 15.68 28.90 12.42
C LEU A 361 15.51 29.39 13.86
N GLU A 362 15.50 30.70 14.12
CA GLU A 362 15.31 31.29 15.46
C GLU A 362 13.98 30.89 16.12
N LYS A 363 12.95 30.58 15.33
CA LYS A 363 11.63 30.16 15.83
C LYS A 363 11.58 28.67 16.24
N LEU A 364 12.63 27.91 15.92
CA LEU A 364 12.72 26.47 16.18
C LEU A 364 13.54 26.21 17.44
N ASN A 365 13.15 25.17 18.20
CA ASN A 365 13.97 24.73 19.33
C ASN A 365 15.28 24.06 18.86
N ASN A 366 16.20 23.76 19.79
CA ASN A 366 17.52 23.21 19.44
C ASN A 366 17.43 21.89 18.66
N SER A 367 16.58 20.95 19.09
CA SER A 367 16.42 19.65 18.40
C SER A 367 15.89 19.83 16.97
N GLN A 368 14.91 20.73 16.79
CA GLN A 368 14.33 21.06 15.49
C GLN A 368 15.36 21.74 14.59
N ARG A 369 16.12 22.72 15.10
CA ARG A 369 17.18 23.41 14.34
C ARG A 369 18.26 22.45 13.86
N ASN A 370 18.70 21.53 14.70
CA ASN A 370 19.71 20.54 14.33
C ASN A 370 19.21 19.63 13.20
N ILE A 371 17.94 19.19 13.27
CA ILE A 371 17.34 18.37 12.22
C ILE A 371 17.20 19.17 10.92
N VAL A 372 16.72 20.41 10.95
CA VAL A 372 16.66 21.27 9.75
C VAL A 372 18.05 21.47 9.16
N GLY A 373 19.08 21.69 9.99
CA GLY A 373 20.47 21.74 9.56
C GLY A 373 20.92 20.48 8.81
N ALA A 374 20.61 19.28 9.34
CA ALA A 374 20.92 18.01 8.66
C ALA A 374 20.13 17.82 7.35
N MET A 375 18.86 18.23 7.31
CA MET A 375 18.04 18.19 6.09
C MET A 375 18.65 19.05 4.98
N LEU A 376 19.13 20.25 5.32
CA LEU A 376 19.74 21.19 4.39
C LEU A 376 21.21 20.88 4.08
N SER A 377 21.89 20.13 4.95
CA SER A 377 23.31 19.81 4.83
C SER A 377 23.61 19.09 3.50
N PRO A 378 24.59 19.57 2.71
CA PRO A 378 25.01 18.87 1.51
C PRO A 378 25.91 17.67 1.83
N ALA A 379 26.27 17.45 3.09
CA ALA A 379 27.26 16.45 3.48
C ALA A 379 26.73 15.01 3.26
N PRO A 380 27.56 14.09 2.71
CA PRO A 380 27.11 12.73 2.40
C PRO A 380 26.54 11.96 3.59
N GLN A 381 27.07 12.19 4.80
CA GLN A 381 26.57 11.56 6.02
C GLN A 381 25.15 11.99 6.41
N ASP A 382 24.71 13.17 5.95
CA ASP A 382 23.38 13.71 6.23
C ASP A 382 22.40 13.45 5.08
N SER A 383 22.81 12.77 4.02
CA SER A 383 21.95 12.45 2.87
C SER A 383 20.70 11.65 3.23
N LEU A 384 20.78 10.80 4.26
CA LEU A 384 19.69 10.05 4.83
C LEU A 384 19.46 10.53 6.27
N VAL A 385 18.41 11.32 6.46
CA VAL A 385 18.01 11.83 7.78
C VAL A 385 16.84 11.00 8.28
N ILE A 386 16.94 10.46 9.50
CA ILE A 386 15.84 9.73 10.15
C ILE A 386 15.49 10.47 11.42
N VAL A 387 14.21 10.79 11.59
CA VAL A 387 13.71 11.62 12.68
C VAL A 387 12.64 10.87 13.45
N HIS A 388 12.93 10.58 14.72
CA HIS A 388 11.96 10.13 15.69
C HIS A 388 11.28 11.35 16.32
N GLY A 389 10.02 11.57 15.96
CA GLY A 389 9.23 12.69 16.46
C GLY A 389 7.99 12.24 17.24
N PRO A 390 8.07 12.17 18.59
CA PRO A 390 6.93 11.92 19.46
C PRO A 390 5.73 12.87 19.24
N PRO A 391 4.53 12.56 19.76
CA PRO A 391 3.35 13.42 19.65
C PRO A 391 3.62 14.84 20.15
N GLY A 392 3.14 15.84 19.42
CA GLY A 392 3.24 17.24 19.83
C GLY A 392 4.64 17.87 19.73
N THR A 393 5.66 17.14 19.26
CA THR A 393 7.05 17.65 19.16
C THR A 393 7.31 18.59 17.98
N GLY A 394 6.30 18.76 17.12
CA GLY A 394 6.38 19.67 15.98
C GLY A 394 7.10 19.10 14.75
N LYS A 395 6.99 17.78 14.47
CA LYS A 395 7.46 17.15 13.21
C LYS A 395 7.14 18.01 11.98
N THR A 396 5.87 18.32 11.77
CA THR A 396 5.39 19.15 10.65
C THR A 396 5.95 20.57 10.70
N THR A 397 6.18 21.14 11.88
CA THR A 397 6.83 22.46 12.02
C THR A 397 8.30 22.40 11.59
N THR A 398 9.01 21.32 11.92
CA THR A 398 10.40 21.08 11.47
C THR A 398 10.47 20.92 9.96
N ILE A 399 9.57 20.11 9.39
CA ILE A 399 9.44 19.90 7.94
C ILE A 399 9.14 21.24 7.23
N ALA A 400 8.20 22.04 7.76
CA ALA A 400 7.88 23.36 7.23
C ALA A 400 9.07 24.33 7.28
N GLY A 401 9.89 24.27 8.33
CA GLY A 401 11.09 25.08 8.44
C GLY A 401 12.11 24.78 7.33
N ALA A 402 12.36 23.49 7.05
CA ALA A 402 13.23 23.09 5.95
C ALA A 402 12.63 23.44 4.57
N ALA A 403 11.33 23.21 4.38
CA ALA A 403 10.61 23.50 3.14
C ALA A 403 10.62 25.00 2.81
N ALA A 404 10.41 25.87 3.81
CA ALA A 404 10.49 27.33 3.63
C ALA A 404 11.89 27.77 3.18
N ILE A 405 12.94 27.13 3.70
CA ILE A 405 14.32 27.43 3.29
C ILE A 405 14.58 26.92 1.86
N TRP A 406 14.18 25.69 1.52
CA TRP A 406 14.29 25.19 0.15
C TRP A 406 13.51 26.03 -0.86
N GLU A 407 12.29 26.46 -0.51
CA GLU A 407 11.48 27.40 -1.29
C GLU A 407 12.23 28.71 -1.53
N SER A 408 12.75 29.33 -0.47
CA SER A 408 13.49 30.61 -0.58
C SER A 408 14.75 30.52 -1.45
N LEU A 409 15.33 29.31 -1.56
CA LEU A 409 16.49 29.02 -2.41
C LEU A 409 16.11 28.54 -3.82
N GLY A 410 14.81 28.43 -4.14
CA GLY A 410 14.34 27.88 -5.42
C GLY A 410 14.70 26.40 -5.62
N LEU A 411 14.92 25.64 -4.54
CA LEU A 411 15.30 24.24 -4.59
C LEU A 411 14.05 23.34 -4.54
N PRO A 412 13.92 22.36 -5.45
CA PRO A 412 12.77 21.48 -5.48
C PRO A 412 12.77 20.51 -4.29
N CYS A 413 11.61 20.36 -3.66
CA CYS A 413 11.39 19.41 -2.57
C CYS A 413 10.03 18.72 -2.72
N TRP A 414 10.06 17.39 -2.62
CA TRP A 414 8.87 16.55 -2.59
C TRP A 414 8.62 16.06 -1.17
N ILE A 415 7.41 16.21 -0.68
CA ILE A 415 7.02 15.79 0.66
C ILE A 415 5.82 14.85 0.53
N ILE A 416 5.97 13.66 1.10
CA ILE A 416 4.94 12.64 1.07
C ILE A 416 4.55 12.19 2.48
N ALA A 417 3.33 11.67 2.60
CA ALA A 417 2.89 10.91 3.76
C ALA A 417 2.10 9.68 3.30
N GLN A 418 1.81 8.78 4.25
CA GLN A 418 1.05 7.57 3.97
C GLN A 418 -0.40 7.87 3.62
N SER A 419 -1.01 8.82 4.35
CA SER A 419 -2.43 9.13 4.25
C SER A 419 -2.69 10.51 3.66
N ASN A 420 -3.83 10.69 2.99
CA ASN A 420 -4.26 12.02 2.53
C ASN A 420 -4.45 12.99 3.72
N VAL A 421 -4.86 12.47 4.88
CA VAL A 421 -4.99 13.25 6.12
C VAL A 421 -3.63 13.80 6.54
N GLY A 422 -2.61 12.94 6.57
CA GLY A 422 -1.24 13.32 6.87
C GLY A 422 -0.75 14.44 5.94
N VAL A 423 -0.91 14.27 4.63
CA VAL A 423 -0.48 15.29 3.65
C VAL A 423 -1.30 16.58 3.77
N LYS A 424 -2.62 16.50 3.99
CA LYS A 424 -3.49 17.66 4.20
C LYS A 424 -3.05 18.47 5.42
N ASN A 425 -2.77 17.81 6.55
CA ASN A 425 -2.29 18.47 7.76
C ASN A 425 -0.97 19.20 7.53
N ILE A 426 -0.07 18.62 6.74
CA ILE A 426 1.17 19.29 6.32
C ILE A 426 0.85 20.53 5.49
N ALA A 427 -0.06 20.41 4.52
CA ALA A 427 -0.47 21.51 3.64
C ALA A 427 -1.10 22.68 4.41
N GLU A 428 -2.02 22.41 5.34
CA GLU A 428 -2.59 23.45 6.21
C GLU A 428 -1.51 24.15 7.04
N LYS A 429 -0.54 23.38 7.55
CA LYS A 429 0.55 23.95 8.33
C LYS A 429 1.46 24.84 7.49
N PHE A 430 1.72 24.44 6.24
CA PHE A 430 2.52 25.20 5.29
C PHE A 430 1.82 26.51 4.94
N PHE A 431 0.50 26.45 4.69
CA PHE A 431 -0.32 27.62 4.45
C PHE A 431 -0.29 28.61 5.62
N GLN A 432 -0.48 28.13 6.86
CA GLN A 432 -0.36 28.95 8.08
C GLN A 432 1.03 29.59 8.26
N LYS A 433 2.08 28.93 7.75
CA LYS A 433 3.48 29.38 7.85
C LYS A 433 3.92 30.23 6.67
N GLY A 434 3.06 30.42 5.65
CA GLY A 434 3.36 31.19 4.46
C GLY A 434 4.34 30.52 3.50
N VAL A 435 4.46 29.18 3.53
CA VAL A 435 5.26 28.42 2.57
C VAL A 435 4.43 28.19 1.31
N ASP A 436 4.92 28.55 0.11
CA ASP A 436 4.22 28.20 -1.13
C ASP A 436 4.46 26.73 -1.49
N PHE A 437 3.38 26.05 -1.90
CA PHE A 437 3.39 24.64 -2.26
C PHE A 437 2.28 24.32 -3.28
N ARG A 438 2.37 23.15 -3.90
CA ARG A 438 1.22 22.48 -4.54
C ARG A 438 0.94 21.15 -3.90
N LEU A 439 -0.34 20.90 -3.63
CA LEU A 439 -0.83 19.63 -3.13
C LEU A 439 -1.44 18.84 -4.30
N VAL A 440 -0.74 17.80 -4.74
CA VAL A 440 -1.21 16.93 -5.80
C VAL A 440 -1.95 15.73 -5.18
N VAL A 441 -3.20 15.54 -5.56
CA VAL A 441 -4.07 14.47 -5.03
C VAL A 441 -4.68 13.67 -6.18
N SER A 442 -4.96 12.39 -5.95
CA SER A 442 -5.72 11.63 -6.95
C SER A 442 -7.16 12.18 -7.04
N GLN A 443 -7.73 12.16 -8.23
CA GLN A 443 -9.14 12.49 -8.48
C GLN A 443 -10.09 11.80 -7.50
N GLU A 444 -9.92 10.49 -7.30
CA GLU A 444 -10.78 9.68 -6.43
C GLU A 444 -10.79 10.22 -4.99
N PHE A 445 -9.59 10.39 -4.40
CA PHE A 445 -9.42 10.92 -3.04
C PHE A 445 -9.95 12.34 -2.83
N TYR A 446 -9.88 13.22 -3.84
CA TYR A 446 -10.45 14.56 -3.74
C TYR A 446 -11.96 14.52 -3.46
N PHE A 447 -12.68 13.61 -4.13
CA PHE A 447 -14.11 13.38 -3.87
C PHE A 447 -14.36 12.67 -2.53
N GLU A 448 -13.35 12.01 -1.95
CA GLU A 448 -13.49 11.28 -0.69
C GLU A 448 -13.58 12.17 0.55
N TRP A 449 -12.98 13.36 0.49
CA TRP A 449 -12.78 14.20 1.66
C TRP A 449 -13.68 15.45 1.69
N HIS A 450 -14.60 15.63 0.73
CA HIS A 450 -15.37 16.88 0.55
C HIS A 450 -14.47 18.08 0.19
N GLU A 451 -14.93 18.95 -0.71
CA GLU A 451 -14.23 20.21 -1.04
C GLU A 451 -13.99 21.07 0.22
N GLU A 452 -14.88 20.93 1.21
CA GLU A 452 -14.84 21.58 2.52
C GLU A 452 -13.55 21.30 3.30
N LEU A 453 -12.96 20.10 3.18
CA LEU A 453 -11.71 19.79 3.89
C LEU A 453 -10.49 20.49 3.28
N TYR A 454 -10.62 21.07 2.09
CA TYR A 454 -9.61 21.92 1.47
C TYR A 454 -9.98 23.41 1.56
N GLU A 455 -11.03 23.79 2.30
CA GLU A 455 -11.38 25.19 2.53
C GLU A 455 -10.19 25.92 3.18
N GLY A 456 -9.64 26.89 2.44
CA GLY A 456 -8.43 27.63 2.80
C GLY A 456 -7.19 27.27 1.96
N ILE A 457 -7.07 26.04 1.46
CA ILE A 457 -5.94 25.60 0.62
C ILE A 457 -6.34 25.16 -0.79
N GLY A 458 -7.62 25.18 -1.15
CA GLY A 458 -8.14 24.69 -2.44
C GLY A 458 -7.40 25.25 -3.67
N ALA A 459 -7.01 26.52 -3.66
CA ALA A 459 -6.24 27.15 -4.76
C ALA A 459 -4.80 26.60 -4.94
N LYS A 460 -4.32 25.80 -3.98
CA LYS A 460 -3.03 25.10 -3.99
C LYS A 460 -3.17 23.62 -4.34
N VAL A 461 -4.40 23.09 -4.40
CA VAL A 461 -4.67 21.68 -4.72
C VAL A 461 -4.73 21.51 -6.24
N ILE A 462 -4.13 20.43 -6.74
CA ILE A 462 -4.20 20.00 -8.14
C ILE A 462 -4.63 18.54 -8.12
N ARG A 463 -5.72 18.23 -8.82
CA ARG A 463 -6.15 16.84 -8.96
C ARG A 463 -5.40 16.14 -10.09
N SER A 464 -5.25 14.83 -9.99
CA SER A 464 -4.55 14.04 -11.00
C SER A 464 -5.18 14.14 -12.41
N ASP A 465 -6.49 14.35 -12.50
CA ASP A 465 -7.22 14.55 -13.76
C ASP A 465 -7.11 15.97 -14.32
N GLU A 466 -6.70 16.94 -13.49
CA GLU A 466 -6.43 18.32 -13.90
C GLU A 466 -4.99 18.52 -14.37
N LEU A 467 -4.11 17.53 -14.16
CA LEU A 467 -2.74 17.58 -14.66
C LEU A 467 -2.76 17.46 -16.19
N PRO A 468 -2.22 18.47 -16.90
CA PRO A 468 -2.12 18.43 -18.35
C PRO A 468 -1.29 17.24 -18.84
N ASP A 469 -1.57 16.79 -20.06
CA ASP A 469 -0.69 15.84 -20.77
C ASP A 469 0.53 16.55 -21.38
N ASP A 470 0.41 17.84 -21.70
CA ASP A 470 1.48 18.63 -22.31
C ASP A 470 2.41 19.25 -21.26
N LYS A 471 3.71 18.96 -21.39
CA LYS A 471 4.76 19.45 -20.48
C LYS A 471 4.83 20.98 -20.38
N ARG A 472 4.48 21.73 -21.43
CA ARG A 472 4.46 23.20 -21.40
C ARG A 472 3.33 23.72 -20.53
N GLU A 473 2.16 23.07 -20.56
CA GLU A 473 1.02 23.42 -19.71
C GLU A 473 1.32 23.11 -18.23
N VAL A 474 1.97 21.96 -17.95
CA VAL A 474 2.51 21.68 -16.60
C VAL A 474 3.50 22.76 -16.18
N SER A 475 4.35 23.21 -17.11
CA SER A 475 5.29 24.31 -16.83
C SER A 475 4.56 25.59 -16.43
N MET A 476 3.47 25.97 -17.10
CA MET A 476 2.67 27.15 -16.74
C MET A 476 2.05 27.00 -15.34
N LEU A 477 1.57 25.81 -15.00
CA LEU A 477 0.93 25.53 -13.71
C LEU A 477 1.87 25.72 -12.50
N PHE A 478 3.15 25.36 -12.66
CA PHE A 478 4.16 25.40 -11.59
C PHE A 478 5.12 26.60 -11.68
N ARG A 479 5.60 26.94 -12.90
CA ARG A 479 6.67 27.92 -13.14
C ARG A 479 6.21 29.37 -13.07
N ASP A 480 5.03 29.70 -13.60
CA ASP A 480 4.48 31.07 -13.52
C ASP A 480 4.23 31.52 -12.09
N ARG A 481 4.19 30.55 -11.16
CA ARG A 481 3.98 30.77 -9.73
C ARG A 481 5.23 30.51 -8.89
N GLY A 482 6.37 30.16 -9.50
CA GLY A 482 7.64 29.95 -8.81
C GLY A 482 7.66 28.82 -7.77
N VAL A 483 6.74 27.84 -7.85
CA VAL A 483 6.59 26.83 -6.80
C VAL A 483 7.62 25.72 -6.96
N THR A 484 8.34 25.44 -5.87
CA THR A 484 9.33 24.35 -5.82
C THR A 484 8.99 23.24 -4.83
N VAL A 485 7.95 23.42 -4.03
CA VAL A 485 7.51 22.46 -3.00
C VAL A 485 6.25 21.73 -3.45
N VAL A 486 6.31 20.40 -3.50
CA VAL A 486 5.17 19.55 -3.87
C VAL A 486 4.83 18.59 -2.73
N LEU A 487 3.56 18.54 -2.37
CA LEU A 487 2.97 17.65 -1.38
C LEU A 487 2.11 16.61 -2.09
N CYS A 488 2.23 15.31 -1.78
CA CYS A 488 1.32 14.29 -2.27
C CYS A 488 1.38 13.02 -1.40
N THR A 489 0.50 12.03 -1.59
CA THR A 489 0.65 10.74 -0.91
C THR A 489 1.68 9.86 -1.62
N LEU A 490 2.21 8.83 -0.93
CA LEU A 490 3.07 7.82 -1.56
C LEU A 490 2.43 7.17 -2.80
N SER A 491 1.14 6.85 -2.71
CA SER A 491 0.37 6.28 -3.84
C SER A 491 0.25 7.27 -5.01
N MET A 492 0.07 8.56 -4.73
CA MET A 492 0.04 9.59 -5.77
C MET A 492 1.43 9.80 -6.39
N LEU A 493 2.50 9.77 -5.59
CA LEU A 493 3.87 9.86 -6.11
C LEU A 493 4.20 8.71 -7.08
N SER A 494 3.65 7.53 -6.81
CA SER A 494 3.76 6.34 -7.68
C SER A 494 2.79 6.32 -8.86
N ASN A 495 1.96 7.36 -9.05
CA ASN A 495 1.01 7.43 -10.15
C ASN A 495 1.77 7.73 -11.48
N PRO A 496 1.62 6.89 -12.53
CA PRO A 496 2.28 7.09 -13.82
C PRO A 496 2.03 8.47 -14.45
N LYS A 497 0.86 9.05 -14.18
CA LYS A 497 0.49 10.38 -14.69
C LYS A 497 1.52 11.46 -14.36
N LEU A 498 2.19 11.38 -13.20
CA LEU A 498 3.25 12.34 -12.83
C LEU A 498 4.47 12.22 -13.74
N LEU A 499 4.86 11.00 -14.09
CA LEU A 499 5.97 10.77 -15.00
C LEU A 499 5.60 11.20 -16.43
N GLU A 500 4.39 10.85 -16.88
CA GLU A 500 3.90 11.12 -18.23
C GLU A 500 3.75 12.61 -18.52
N CYS A 501 3.28 13.39 -17.55
CA CYS A 501 3.13 14.84 -17.71
C CYS A 501 4.47 15.60 -17.63
N GLY A 502 5.58 14.92 -17.32
CA GLY A 502 6.92 15.51 -17.30
C GLY A 502 7.17 16.45 -16.12
N ILE A 503 6.40 16.34 -15.02
CA ILE A 503 6.56 17.22 -13.85
C ILE A 503 7.97 17.12 -13.23
N PHE A 504 8.59 15.94 -13.26
CA PHE A 504 9.93 15.72 -12.69
C PHE A 504 11.03 16.41 -13.50
N ASP A 505 10.81 16.71 -14.78
CA ASP A 505 11.76 17.51 -15.56
C ASP A 505 11.77 18.98 -15.10
N LEU A 506 10.65 19.44 -14.54
CA LEU A 506 10.46 20.81 -14.03
C LEU A 506 10.85 20.90 -12.56
N LEU A 507 10.48 19.90 -11.77
CA LEU A 507 10.74 19.77 -10.35
C LEU A 507 11.47 18.44 -10.08
N PRO A 508 12.78 18.36 -10.40
CA PRO A 508 13.58 17.16 -10.21
C PRO A 508 13.50 16.64 -8.78
N MET A 509 13.49 15.32 -8.63
CA MET A 509 13.36 14.65 -7.33
C MET A 509 14.71 14.69 -6.59
N LYS A 510 15.14 15.87 -6.13
CA LYS A 510 16.43 16.06 -5.43
C LYS A 510 16.33 15.77 -3.94
N SER A 511 15.23 16.21 -3.32
CA SER A 511 14.94 16.08 -1.89
C SER A 511 13.57 15.45 -1.70
N LEU A 512 13.52 14.32 -1.00
CA LEU A 512 12.30 13.61 -0.63
C LEU A 512 12.15 13.59 0.90
N VAL A 513 11.05 14.14 1.40
CA VAL A 513 10.66 14.07 2.81
C VAL A 513 9.47 13.12 2.94
N ILE A 514 9.54 12.17 3.86
CA ILE A 514 8.48 11.21 4.16
C ILE A 514 8.03 11.44 5.60
N ASP A 515 6.81 11.96 5.79
CA ASP A 515 6.15 11.97 7.10
C ASP A 515 5.34 10.68 7.30
N GLU A 516 5.01 10.37 8.55
CA GLU A 516 4.34 9.12 8.94
C GLU A 516 5.11 7.86 8.51
N ALA A 517 6.44 7.94 8.37
CA ALA A 517 7.30 6.84 7.90
C ALA A 517 7.27 5.59 8.81
N SER A 518 6.79 5.71 10.06
CA SER A 518 6.54 4.58 10.95
C SER A 518 5.27 3.79 10.61
N GLN A 519 4.50 4.21 9.60
CA GLN A 519 3.31 3.52 9.10
C GLN A 519 3.50 2.95 7.69
N ILE A 520 4.72 3.03 7.14
CA ILE A 520 5.02 2.61 5.77
C ILE A 520 6.07 1.49 5.82
N ASP A 521 5.80 0.40 5.12
CA ASP A 521 6.79 -0.66 4.92
C ASP A 521 7.98 -0.11 4.13
N VAL A 522 9.21 -0.35 4.59
CA VAL A 522 10.42 0.24 4.02
C VAL A 522 10.60 -0.14 2.55
N PHE A 523 10.11 -1.32 2.13
CA PHE A 523 10.17 -1.79 0.74
C PHE A 523 9.27 -0.99 -0.22
N GLU A 524 8.31 -0.21 0.29
CA GLU A 524 7.55 0.78 -0.48
C GLU A 524 8.42 1.91 -1.06
N PHE A 525 9.65 2.09 -0.59
CA PHE A 525 10.54 3.13 -1.12
C PHE A 525 11.54 2.60 -2.17
N MET A 526 11.67 1.29 -2.32
CA MET A 526 12.72 0.70 -3.15
C MET A 526 12.55 1.05 -4.64
N HIS A 527 11.32 1.04 -5.17
CA HIS A 527 11.06 1.42 -6.56
C HIS A 527 11.31 2.91 -6.79
N LEU A 528 10.94 3.77 -5.84
CA LEU A 528 11.17 5.22 -5.91
C LEU A 528 12.67 5.54 -5.96
N PHE A 529 13.47 4.90 -5.12
CA PHE A 529 14.93 5.13 -5.11
C PHE A 529 15.61 4.66 -6.39
N HIS A 530 15.07 3.65 -7.08
CA HIS A 530 15.54 3.29 -8.42
C HIS A 530 15.08 4.30 -9.47
N GLN A 531 13.80 4.67 -9.46
CA GLN A 531 13.20 5.61 -10.41
C GLN A 531 13.95 6.95 -10.41
N PHE A 532 14.29 7.47 -9.22
CA PHE A 532 14.92 8.77 -9.05
C PHE A 532 16.42 8.68 -8.74
N SER A 533 17.05 7.54 -9.00
CA SER A 533 18.46 7.26 -8.65
C SER A 533 19.48 8.27 -9.18
N LYS A 534 19.18 8.95 -10.30
CA LYS A 534 20.07 9.96 -10.92
C LYS A 534 19.96 11.35 -10.27
N GLU A 535 18.85 11.66 -9.62
CA GLU A 535 18.53 13.01 -9.14
C GLU A 535 18.46 13.11 -7.62
N LEU A 536 18.04 12.03 -6.96
CA LEU A 536 17.78 11.99 -5.54
C LEU A 536 19.08 12.05 -4.75
N THR A 537 19.22 13.10 -3.93
CA THR A 537 20.42 13.38 -3.13
C THR A 537 20.14 13.49 -1.64
N LYS A 538 18.87 13.67 -1.25
CA LYS A 538 18.43 13.83 0.13
C LYS A 538 17.13 13.07 0.38
N VAL A 539 17.11 12.22 1.40
CA VAL A 539 15.92 11.52 1.88
C VAL A 539 15.78 11.74 3.37
N CYS A 540 14.61 12.22 3.80
CA CYS A 540 14.33 12.54 5.20
C CYS A 540 13.09 11.78 5.67
N PHE A 541 13.24 10.83 6.58
CA PHE A 541 12.15 10.08 7.18
C PHE A 541 11.73 10.68 8.52
N PHE A 542 10.44 10.95 8.69
CA PHE A 542 9.82 11.42 9.92
C PHE A 542 8.75 10.44 10.37
N GLY A 543 8.76 10.08 11.66
CA GLY A 543 7.77 9.15 12.19
C GLY A 543 7.94 8.94 13.69
N ASP A 544 7.14 8.02 14.23
CA ASP A 544 7.24 7.61 15.62
C ASP A 544 7.00 6.11 15.76
N PRO A 545 8.07 5.29 15.93
CA PRO A 545 7.94 3.84 16.09
C PRO A 545 7.25 3.42 17.41
N LYS A 546 6.89 4.37 18.29
CA LYS A 546 6.08 4.11 19.49
C LYS A 546 4.58 4.37 19.27
N GLN A 547 4.17 4.84 18.10
CA GLN A 547 2.77 4.99 17.69
C GLN A 547 2.33 3.81 16.82
N LEU A 548 1.14 3.91 16.19
CA LEU A 548 0.57 2.83 15.39
C LEU A 548 1.53 2.37 14.28
N PRO A 549 1.75 1.05 14.14
CA PRO A 549 2.56 0.47 13.06
C PRO A 549 1.77 0.47 11.73
N PRO A 550 2.39 0.04 10.61
CA PRO A 550 1.67 -0.19 9.37
C PRO A 550 0.52 -1.19 9.59
N TYR A 551 -0.63 -0.96 8.94
CA TYR A 551 -1.77 -1.88 9.02
C TYR A 551 -1.36 -3.29 8.56
N GLY A 552 -1.70 -4.32 9.33
CA GLY A 552 -1.34 -5.71 9.04
C GLY A 552 0.13 -6.06 9.31
N SER A 553 0.88 -5.24 10.06
CA SER A 553 2.29 -5.48 10.37
C SER A 553 2.56 -6.87 10.96
N ASP A 554 1.70 -7.32 11.87
CA ASP A 554 1.89 -8.58 12.61
C ASP A 554 1.66 -9.81 11.72
N GLU A 555 0.78 -9.70 10.72
CA GLU A 555 0.41 -10.81 9.81
C GLU A 555 1.30 -10.83 8.56
N ALA A 556 1.67 -9.65 8.02
CA ALA A 556 2.46 -9.53 6.79
C ALA A 556 3.98 -9.39 7.03
N GLY A 557 4.42 -9.24 8.29
CA GLY A 557 5.83 -9.07 8.66
C GLY A 557 6.46 -7.81 8.07
N LEU A 558 5.70 -6.71 8.06
CA LEU A 558 6.11 -5.40 7.53
C LEU A 558 7.19 -4.79 8.44
N GLU A 559 8.12 -4.05 7.84
CA GLU A 559 9.25 -3.45 8.55
C GLU A 559 9.35 -1.97 8.17
N THR A 560 9.39 -1.07 9.15
CA THR A 560 9.55 0.37 8.87
C THR A 560 11.03 0.75 8.85
N ILE A 561 11.32 1.98 8.39
CA ILE A 561 12.70 2.51 8.45
C ILE A 561 13.28 2.54 9.88
N PHE A 562 12.44 2.56 10.92
CA PHE A 562 12.85 2.57 12.33
C PHE A 562 13.21 1.19 12.86
N ASP A 563 12.84 0.13 12.15
CA ASP A 563 13.11 -1.26 12.50
C ASP A 563 14.45 -1.76 11.91
N VAL A 564 14.93 -1.08 10.86
CA VAL A 564 16.22 -1.38 10.21
C VAL A 564 17.38 -1.21 11.20
N LYS A 565 17.98 -2.34 11.60
CA LYS A 565 18.90 -2.44 12.75
C LYS A 565 20.07 -1.45 12.73
N HIS A 566 20.74 -1.26 11.60
CA HIS A 566 21.90 -0.35 11.49
C HIS A 566 21.51 1.13 11.36
N LEU A 567 20.25 1.42 11.06
CA LEU A 567 19.72 2.78 10.94
C LEU A 567 19.04 3.28 12.21
N LYS A 568 18.49 2.36 13.02
CA LYS A 568 17.80 2.69 14.28
C LYS A 568 18.61 3.59 15.21
N LYS A 569 19.95 3.41 15.26
CA LYS A 569 20.86 4.23 16.09
C LYS A 569 21.16 5.62 15.51
N LYS A 570 20.83 5.86 14.23
CA LYS A 570 21.04 7.14 13.54
C LYS A 570 19.83 8.08 13.62
N ALA A 571 18.72 7.62 14.20
CA ALA A 571 17.51 8.42 14.32
C ALA A 571 17.70 9.61 15.27
N SER A 572 17.49 10.82 14.78
CA SER A 572 17.49 12.05 15.56
C SER A 572 16.16 12.21 16.30
N PHE A 573 16.20 12.57 17.59
CA PHE A 573 15.02 12.67 18.44
C PHE A 573 14.55 14.12 18.60
N LEU A 574 13.25 14.38 18.36
CA LEU A 574 12.63 15.64 18.75
C LEU A 574 12.20 15.57 20.22
N ASP A 575 12.79 16.41 21.06
CA ASP A 575 12.80 16.19 22.51
C ASP A 575 11.79 17.03 23.31
N THR A 576 11.01 17.88 22.65
CA THR A 576 10.13 18.84 23.35
C THR A 576 8.74 18.85 22.72
N GLN A 577 7.72 18.43 23.47
CA GLN A 577 6.32 18.44 23.07
C GLN A 577 5.60 19.73 23.54
N TYR A 578 4.68 20.22 22.71
CA TYR A 578 3.94 21.46 22.93
C TYR A 578 2.42 21.28 22.99
N ARG A 579 1.93 20.03 22.98
CA ARG A 579 0.51 19.70 22.84
C ARG A 579 -0.15 19.32 24.17
N LEU A 580 0.49 18.44 24.93
CA LEU A 580 -0.10 17.85 26.12
C LEU A 580 0.25 18.70 27.35
N PRO A 581 -0.68 18.84 28.32
CA PRO A 581 -0.38 19.35 29.65
C PRO A 581 0.83 18.66 30.28
N ILE A 582 1.58 19.39 31.10
CA ILE A 582 2.91 18.95 31.55
C ILE A 582 2.86 17.58 32.22
N ARG A 583 1.90 17.34 33.14
CA ARG A 583 1.78 16.05 33.86
C ARG A 583 1.47 14.87 32.95
N LEU A 584 0.63 15.07 31.94
CA LEU A 584 0.33 14.02 30.96
C LEU A 584 1.55 13.72 30.09
N GLY A 585 2.27 14.77 29.67
CA GLY A 585 3.51 14.63 28.92
C GLY A 585 4.63 13.95 29.71
N GLU A 586 4.77 14.26 31.01
CA GLU A 586 5.71 13.58 31.94
C GLU A 586 5.40 12.09 32.05
N PHE A 587 4.14 11.72 32.29
CA PHE A 587 3.71 10.33 32.35
C PHE A 587 4.04 9.57 31.06
N ILE A 588 3.72 10.14 29.89
CA ILE A 588 4.02 9.51 28.59
C ILE A 588 5.54 9.45 28.35
N SER A 589 6.29 10.48 28.75
CA SER A 589 7.74 10.51 28.64
C SER A 589 8.37 9.34 29.38
N GLU A 590 8.00 9.15 30.65
CA GLU A 590 8.54 8.09 31.51
C GLU A 590 8.17 6.68 31.01
N ASN A 591 6.92 6.47 30.60
CA ASN A 591 6.41 5.13 30.27
C ASN A 591 6.65 4.70 28.82
N VAL A 592 6.85 5.64 27.89
CA VAL A 592 6.92 5.34 26.44
C VAL A 592 8.25 5.76 25.81
N TYR A 593 8.85 6.87 26.30
CA TYR A 593 10.02 7.51 25.69
C TYR A 593 11.24 7.60 26.61
N ASP A 594 11.35 6.72 27.60
CA ASP A 594 12.48 6.60 28.53
C ASP A 594 12.84 7.91 29.27
N GLY A 595 11.87 8.78 29.55
CA GLY A 595 12.07 10.07 30.21
C GLY A 595 12.74 11.14 29.34
N LYS A 596 12.93 10.90 28.03
CA LYS A 596 13.63 11.82 27.12
C LYS A 596 12.75 12.98 26.61
N LEU A 597 11.43 12.85 26.70
CA LEU A 597 10.48 13.83 26.18
C LEU A 597 10.19 14.92 27.23
N ARG A 598 10.43 16.17 26.87
CA ARG A 598 10.14 17.36 27.69
C ARG A 598 8.81 17.99 27.30
N SER A 599 8.15 18.63 28.25
CA SER A 599 6.84 19.26 28.06
C SER A 599 6.92 20.79 28.16
N LYS A 600 6.31 21.50 27.20
CA LYS A 600 6.05 22.95 27.31
C LYS A 600 4.57 23.22 27.04
N HIS A 601 3.83 23.50 28.11
CA HIS A 601 2.39 23.78 28.04
C HIS A 601 1.99 24.73 29.17
N SER A 602 0.88 25.46 29.01
CA SER A 602 0.39 26.40 30.03
C SER A 602 -0.18 25.68 31.27
N VAL A 603 -0.84 24.54 31.05
CA VAL A 603 -1.39 23.69 32.11
C VAL A 603 -0.31 22.76 32.67
N ALA A 604 0.00 22.92 33.96
CA ALA A 604 1.10 22.23 34.65
C ALA A 604 0.66 21.18 35.70
N ASP A 605 -0.63 21.10 35.98
CA ASP A 605 -1.19 20.25 37.04
C ASP A 605 -2.18 19.19 36.49
N TYR A 606 -2.71 18.37 37.39
CA TYR A 606 -3.62 17.26 37.08
C TYR A 606 -5.08 17.67 36.84
N SER A 607 -5.43 18.97 36.90
CA SER A 607 -6.81 19.44 36.71
C SER A 607 -7.41 19.08 35.34
N CYS A 608 -6.54 18.79 34.37
CA CYS A 608 -6.92 18.40 33.01
C CYS A 608 -7.20 16.90 32.83
N ILE A 609 -7.03 16.07 33.87
CA ILE A 609 -7.20 14.62 33.80
C ILE A 609 -8.25 14.19 34.82
N THR A 610 -9.19 13.36 34.38
CA THR A 610 -10.16 12.70 35.27
C THR A 610 -10.42 11.30 34.75
N PHE A 611 -10.37 10.32 35.65
CA PHE A 611 -10.80 8.95 35.36
C PHE A 611 -12.20 8.75 35.94
N ILE A 612 -13.17 8.38 35.10
CA ILE A 612 -14.55 8.14 35.51
C ILE A 612 -14.78 6.63 35.52
N ASP A 613 -14.86 6.05 36.72
CA ASP A 613 -15.21 4.64 36.88
C ASP A 613 -16.72 4.43 36.65
N VAL A 614 -17.07 3.76 35.55
CA VAL A 614 -18.44 3.37 35.22
C VAL A 614 -18.71 1.96 35.75
N TRP A 615 -18.66 1.82 37.08
CA TRP A 615 -18.71 0.53 37.79
C TRP A 615 -19.93 -0.37 37.50
N LYS A 616 -21.02 0.18 36.98
CA LYS A 616 -22.21 -0.59 36.55
C LYS A 616 -22.11 -1.11 35.11
N GLY A 617 -21.13 -0.64 34.35
CA GLY A 617 -20.93 -0.99 32.95
C GLY A 617 -20.58 -2.46 32.78
N LYS A 618 -21.17 -3.06 31.76
CA LYS A 618 -20.92 -4.44 31.35
C LYS A 618 -20.80 -4.46 29.85
N GLU A 619 -19.70 -5.02 29.36
CA GLU A 619 -19.52 -5.24 27.93
C GLU A 619 -20.54 -6.28 27.41
N THR A 620 -21.00 -6.06 26.19
CA THR A 620 -21.87 -6.97 25.44
C THR A 620 -21.25 -7.20 24.08
N LYS A 621 -21.20 -8.47 23.65
CA LYS A 621 -20.63 -8.85 22.35
C LYS A 621 -21.62 -8.53 21.23
N GLN A 622 -21.14 -7.88 20.17
CA GLN A 622 -21.87 -7.63 18.93
C GLN A 622 -21.00 -8.04 17.74
N GLY A 623 -21.38 -9.14 17.07
CA GLY A 623 -20.54 -9.76 16.04
C GLY A 623 -19.19 -10.22 16.62
N ASN A 624 -18.09 -9.74 16.05
CA ASN A 624 -16.72 -10.02 16.51
C ASN A 624 -16.14 -8.92 17.43
N SER A 625 -16.97 -8.02 17.94
CA SER A 625 -16.53 -6.86 18.72
C SER A 625 -17.45 -6.61 19.92
N TYR A 626 -17.24 -5.53 20.67
CA TYR A 626 -17.88 -5.28 21.97
C TYR A 626 -18.44 -3.86 22.08
N LEU A 627 -19.45 -3.69 22.93
CA LEU A 627 -20.04 -2.41 23.30
C LEU A 627 -20.40 -2.38 24.80
N ASN A 628 -20.45 -1.20 25.41
CA ASN A 628 -20.88 -0.98 26.79
C ASN A 628 -21.81 0.23 26.86
N MET A 629 -23.12 -0.03 27.03
CA MET A 629 -24.14 1.03 27.02
C MET A 629 -24.08 1.98 28.23
N GLU A 630 -23.61 1.51 29.39
CA GLU A 630 -23.47 2.40 30.55
C GLU A 630 -22.35 3.42 30.33
N GLU A 631 -21.26 3.01 29.66
CA GLU A 631 -20.22 3.93 29.20
C GLU A 631 -20.77 4.91 28.16
N VAL A 632 -21.57 4.45 27.18
CA VAL A 632 -22.24 5.33 26.21
C VAL A 632 -23.04 6.42 26.93
N HIS A 633 -23.87 6.04 27.91
CA HIS A 633 -24.66 6.99 28.69
C HIS A 633 -23.79 7.97 29.49
N MET A 634 -22.65 7.52 30.01
CA MET A 634 -21.70 8.39 30.71
C MET A 634 -21.05 9.38 29.75
N VAL A 635 -20.56 8.91 28.60
CA VAL A 635 -19.95 9.75 27.56
C VAL A 635 -20.90 10.85 27.11
N VAL A 636 -22.17 10.51 26.83
CA VAL A 636 -23.19 11.51 26.45
C VAL A 636 -23.40 12.53 27.56
N ARG A 637 -23.42 12.12 28.84
CA ARG A 637 -23.52 13.07 29.97
C ARG A 637 -22.34 14.03 30.03
N VAL A 638 -21.12 13.55 29.82
CA VAL A 638 -19.91 14.40 29.76
C VAL A 638 -19.97 15.35 28.57
N ALA A 639 -20.33 14.85 27.38
CA ALA A 639 -20.46 15.66 26.17
C ALA A 639 -21.52 16.78 26.32
N LYS A 640 -22.67 16.48 26.93
CA LYS A 640 -23.68 17.50 27.26
C LYS A 640 -23.10 18.61 28.14
N ARG A 641 -22.31 18.26 29.15
CA ARG A 641 -21.68 19.24 30.03
C ARG A 641 -20.70 20.14 29.27
N TYR A 642 -19.89 19.58 28.37
CA TYR A 642 -19.00 20.36 27.52
C TYR A 642 -19.78 21.35 26.64
N GLN A 643 -20.83 20.88 25.96
CA GLN A 643 -21.68 21.73 25.13
C GLN A 643 -22.36 22.85 25.95
N GLN A 644 -22.87 22.55 27.15
CA GLN A 644 -23.47 23.53 28.06
C GLN A 644 -22.51 24.65 28.47
N HIS A 645 -21.21 24.35 28.54
CA HIS A 645 -20.16 25.31 28.82
C HIS A 645 -19.57 25.94 27.56
N GLY A 646 -20.11 25.65 26.37
CA GLY A 646 -19.57 26.14 25.10
C GLY A 646 -18.18 25.59 24.76
N LEU A 647 -17.81 24.44 25.33
CA LEU A 647 -16.52 23.79 25.12
C LEU A 647 -16.61 22.75 23.99
N ASP A 648 -15.51 22.63 23.26
CA ASP A 648 -15.37 21.62 22.22
C ASP A 648 -14.97 20.25 22.80
N PHE A 649 -15.33 19.16 22.11
CA PHE A 649 -15.02 17.80 22.58
C PHE A 649 -14.75 16.82 21.43
N CYS A 650 -13.90 15.83 21.74
CA CYS A 650 -13.61 14.66 20.92
C CYS A 650 -13.90 13.40 21.72
N ILE A 651 -14.42 12.35 21.09
CA ILE A 651 -14.57 11.04 21.71
C ILE A 651 -13.81 10.01 20.88
N ILE A 652 -13.00 9.19 21.55
CA ILE A 652 -12.21 8.12 20.95
C ILE A 652 -12.58 6.79 21.62
N THR A 653 -12.73 5.74 20.83
CA THR A 653 -12.94 4.37 21.32
C THR A 653 -12.19 3.37 20.44
N PHE A 654 -11.94 2.16 20.94
CA PHE A 654 -11.25 1.11 20.17
C PHE A 654 -12.21 0.27 19.33
N TYR A 655 -13.50 0.21 19.70
CA TYR A 655 -14.45 -0.74 19.12
C TYR A 655 -15.47 -0.01 18.23
N ASP A 656 -15.59 -0.46 16.97
CA ASP A 656 -16.52 0.17 16.03
C ASP A 656 -18.00 0.08 16.45
N PRO A 657 -18.51 -1.02 17.04
CA PRO A 657 -19.85 -1.04 17.61
C PRO A 657 -20.06 0.00 18.72
N GLN A 658 -19.05 0.20 19.58
CA GLN A 658 -19.08 1.23 20.62
C GLN A 658 -19.11 2.63 19.99
N ARG A 659 -18.29 2.88 18.96
CA ARG A 659 -18.29 4.15 18.21
C ARG A 659 -19.67 4.45 17.63
N ALA A 660 -20.30 3.46 16.98
CA ALA A 660 -21.62 3.59 16.40
C ALA A 660 -22.70 3.84 17.47
N ALA A 661 -22.64 3.14 18.60
CA ALA A 661 -23.56 3.33 19.71
C ALA A 661 -23.44 4.74 20.32
N ILE A 662 -22.23 5.24 20.53
CA ILE A 662 -21.99 6.61 21.02
C ILE A 662 -22.51 7.64 20.01
N SER A 663 -22.18 7.48 18.73
CA SER A 663 -22.60 8.41 17.67
C SER A 663 -24.14 8.52 17.60
N THR A 664 -24.84 7.38 17.61
CA THR A 664 -26.31 7.32 17.66
C THR A 664 -26.88 7.98 18.93
N ALA A 665 -26.25 7.75 20.08
CA ALA A 665 -26.69 8.32 21.35
C ALA A 665 -26.46 9.84 21.44
N LEU A 666 -25.41 10.36 20.80
CA LEU A 666 -25.18 11.81 20.66
C LEU A 666 -26.23 12.45 19.76
N GLU A 667 -26.53 11.85 18.61
CA GLU A 667 -27.55 12.35 17.68
C GLU A 667 -28.93 12.45 18.37
N ASN A 668 -29.34 11.37 19.06
CA ASN A 668 -30.57 11.35 19.86
C ASN A 668 -30.60 12.39 20.99
N ALA A 669 -29.42 12.83 21.45
CA ALA A 669 -29.26 13.84 22.47
C ALA A 669 -29.15 15.28 21.91
N GLY A 670 -29.24 15.46 20.59
CA GLY A 670 -29.03 16.77 19.94
C GLY A 670 -27.57 17.24 19.99
N LEU A 671 -26.63 16.32 20.15
CA LEU A 671 -25.19 16.57 20.15
C LEU A 671 -24.57 16.17 18.80
N PRO A 672 -23.42 16.75 18.41
CA PRO A 672 -22.80 16.45 17.12
C PRO A 672 -22.27 15.00 17.06
N PRO A 673 -22.87 14.10 16.26
CA PRO A 673 -22.51 12.67 16.23
C PRO A 673 -21.22 12.37 15.48
N GLU A 674 -20.71 13.32 14.68
CA GLU A 674 -19.51 13.20 13.85
C GLU A 674 -18.18 13.31 14.63
N ARG A 675 -18.26 13.55 15.94
CA ARG A 675 -17.10 13.76 16.84
C ARG A 675 -16.60 12.48 17.53
N VAL A 676 -16.96 11.31 17.01
CA VAL A 676 -16.64 10.01 17.59
C VAL A 676 -15.78 9.20 16.62
N TYR A 677 -14.57 8.86 17.05
CA TYR A 677 -13.55 8.23 16.22
C TYR A 677 -13.05 6.91 16.81
N ASN A 678 -12.61 6.01 15.93
CA ASN A 678 -11.74 4.92 16.35
C ASN A 678 -10.29 5.43 16.48
N VAL A 679 -9.47 4.80 17.31
CA VAL A 679 -8.06 5.19 17.51
C VAL A 679 -7.31 5.32 16.18
N ASP A 680 -7.43 4.34 15.29
CA ASP A 680 -6.75 4.35 13.98
C ASP A 680 -7.19 5.51 13.08
N SER A 681 -8.47 5.91 13.18
CA SER A 681 -9.00 7.04 12.40
C SER A 681 -8.68 8.40 13.01
N PHE A 682 -8.30 8.44 14.29
CA PHE A 682 -8.00 9.69 14.99
C PHE A 682 -6.54 10.09 14.88
N GLN A 683 -5.64 9.16 14.55
CA GLN A 683 -4.22 9.47 14.39
C GLN A 683 -4.03 10.56 13.32
N GLY A 684 -3.33 11.63 13.69
CA GLY A 684 -3.12 12.79 12.83
C GLY A 684 -4.26 13.82 12.83
N MET A 685 -5.43 13.58 13.43
CA MET A 685 -6.44 14.63 13.57
C MET A 685 -6.02 15.63 14.66
N TYR A 686 -5.89 16.90 14.29
CA TYR A 686 -5.41 17.97 15.17
C TYR A 686 -6.45 19.04 15.49
N HIS A 687 -7.68 18.93 14.96
CA HIS A 687 -8.65 20.03 14.94
C HIS A 687 -9.38 20.35 16.26
N LEU A 688 -8.91 19.86 17.42
CA LEU A 688 -9.64 20.03 18.68
C LEU A 688 -8.85 20.68 19.83
N TYR A 689 -7.77 21.42 19.53
CA TYR A 689 -7.02 22.15 20.56
C TYR A 689 -6.52 23.53 20.12
#